data_AF-A0A3Q2XHB6-F1
#
_entry.id   AF-A0A3Q2XHB6-F1
#
_cell.length_a   1.000
_cell.length_b   1.000
_cell.length_c   1.000
_cell.angle_alpha   90.00
_cell.angle_beta   90.00
_cell.angle_gamma   90.00
#
_symmetry.space_group_name_H-M   'P 1'
#
loop_
_entity.id
_entity.type
_entity.pdbx_description
1 polymer ?
#
loop_
_entity_poly.entity_id
_entity_poly.type
_entity_poly.pdbx_seq_one_letter_code
_entity_poly.pdbx_strand_id
1 'polypeptide(L)'
;MSRQRISHKRLSLLWTSAALGLWLCCCRTLRAAATGDAAAGASGPAGGSLAGSLSWLLSDKGPFHQSLEFTEAAERHQQGFSTRYKIYREFGRWKVNSLAVEKRDSLGSTRGLALPLDPEFMHTIRQLGRRPSLHAITESLIKKYGTHLLLSATLGGEESLTIFVDKRKLGQESLVVGAEGSKSNNTAGAITLEALHQLAASYFIDRESTLRRLHHLQIASTAIRVTETRTGPLGCSNYDNLDTVSSVLVHSPENKVQLQGLQVVLPSYLRSRFVQAALNYVGCKSEGHFMCQNSECWCECRVEFPHCNCPHADLDTLENNLVRIREAWRRTNEEFEASEEFQSFVGKLPTHYAVNTSVVEHLWRTDASLLQRYRQLETSSQQLFTKAQRTVNKLFRLSKRCRQQPKIILQRPRSAHFWLSYTLSILYCSENNQVGVYNDESRRCSCPYSHPPCQGLIPCSIGDGPRCSSCSAENRTRCSSCNPGFNLNQGTCRHAVPDPTDPYLGLESDQDLHDLELRYLLQRRDPRITLHAVFVSNDVRINTWFDPSWRKRMLLTLKSNRVKSNRVHMLLGVVLQFCLTRNSTLEPAFSLFVNPFGGSHSESWTMPIGQHGYPDWERTKLDIPLDCYNWTLSLGNRWKSFFETVHFYLRSRIKDGTSMGSKNISADDDPLEATEPPNNVGYMKVNSMQLFGYSMHFDPEAIQDLILQIDYPYTQGSQDSALLQLVELRYRVNRLSPPGATHVDLFACLLRHRLKLSSADVTRILTALQTFSAGQPSYVEYEAIKLCS
;
A
#
# COMPACT_ATOMS: atom_id res chain seq x y z
N MET A 1 -26.72 21.44 42.53
CA MET A 1 -28.12 21.59 42.11
C MET A 1 -28.18 21.88 40.61
N SER A 2 -28.97 21.08 39.89
CA SER A 2 -29.62 21.28 38.56
C SER A 2 -28.87 22.07 37.46
N ARG A 3 -28.37 21.45 36.37
CA ARG A 3 -29.07 21.01 35.13
C ARG A 3 -29.84 22.12 34.37
N GLN A 4 -29.36 22.43 33.16
CA GLN A 4 -30.10 22.68 31.89
C GLN A 4 -29.02 22.87 30.78
N ARG A 5 -28.70 21.92 29.88
CA ARG A 5 -29.42 21.41 28.69
C ARG A 5 -30.09 22.49 27.83
N ILE A 6 -29.42 22.90 26.75
CA ILE A 6 -30.03 23.21 25.44
C ILE A 6 -29.14 22.63 24.34
N SER A 7 -29.80 22.02 23.35
CA SER A 7 -29.25 21.13 22.33
C SER A 7 -29.25 21.77 20.94
N HIS A 8 -28.31 21.33 20.10
CA HIS A 8 -28.33 21.21 18.64
C HIS A 8 -28.85 22.36 17.76
N LYS A 9 -27.99 22.80 16.82
CA LYS A 9 -28.34 22.80 15.39
C LYS A 9 -27.09 22.63 14.51
N ARG A 10 -27.03 21.49 13.82
CA ARG A 10 -26.23 21.23 12.62
C ARG A 10 -26.70 22.20 11.52
N LEU A 11 -25.76 22.78 10.79
CA LEU A 11 -26.01 23.29 9.45
C LEU A 11 -25.11 22.53 8.47
N SER A 12 -25.72 21.52 7.87
CA SER A 12 -25.35 20.93 6.58
C SER A 12 -25.75 21.89 5.47
N LEU A 13 -24.82 22.25 4.60
CA LEU A 13 -25.13 22.76 3.27
C LEU A 13 -24.45 21.85 2.24
N LEU A 14 -25.33 21.11 1.58
CA LEU A 14 -25.15 20.32 0.38
C LEU A 14 -24.63 21.20 -0.76
N TRP A 15 -23.53 20.82 -1.39
CA TRP A 15 -23.30 21.05 -2.82
C TRP A 15 -22.88 19.72 -3.45
N THR A 16 -23.84 19.07 -4.09
CA THR A 16 -23.66 17.91 -4.97
C THR A 16 -23.30 18.37 -6.39
N SER A 17 -22.42 17.59 -7.02
CA SER A 17 -22.33 17.29 -8.45
C SER A 17 -22.00 18.42 -9.44
N ALA A 18 -20.75 18.42 -9.90
CA ALA A 18 -20.44 18.46 -11.34
C ALA A 18 -19.17 17.62 -11.58
N ALA A 19 -19.33 16.58 -12.39
CA ALA A 19 -18.30 15.65 -12.82
C ALA A 19 -17.69 16.09 -14.17
N LEU A 20 -16.58 15.43 -14.54
CA LEU A 20 -15.89 15.42 -15.85
C LEU A 20 -15.08 16.70 -16.12
N GLY A 21 -13.82 16.66 -16.54
CA GLY A 21 -12.91 15.63 -17.00
C GLY A 21 -11.77 16.34 -17.73
N LEU A 22 -10.56 15.73 -17.77
CA LEU A 22 -9.49 15.88 -18.77
C LEU A 22 -8.10 15.78 -18.12
N TRP A 23 -7.63 14.54 -18.05
CA TRP A 23 -6.26 14.19 -18.36
C TRP A 23 -6.07 14.23 -19.88
N LEU A 24 -5.01 14.88 -20.38
CA LEU A 24 -3.88 14.25 -21.09
C LEU A 24 -3.00 15.29 -21.82
N CYS A 25 -1.68 15.11 -21.65
CA CYS A 25 -0.57 15.31 -22.59
C CYS A 25 -0.40 16.64 -23.36
N CYS A 26 0.79 17.26 -23.27
CA CYS A 26 1.94 16.81 -24.08
C CYS A 26 3.24 17.54 -23.74
N CYS A 27 4.32 16.77 -23.82
CA CYS A 27 5.73 17.14 -23.77
C CYS A 27 6.09 18.35 -24.64
N ARG A 28 6.93 19.26 -24.11
CA ARG A 28 8.07 19.80 -24.87
C ARG A 28 9.28 20.01 -23.98
N THR A 29 10.35 19.41 -24.47
CA THR A 29 11.76 19.48 -24.11
C THR A 29 12.31 20.88 -23.86
N LEU A 30 13.13 21.03 -22.80
CA LEU A 30 14.36 21.82 -22.89
C LEU A 30 15.49 21.11 -22.14
N ARG A 31 16.63 21.03 -22.82
CA ARG A 31 17.85 20.32 -22.43
C ARG A 31 18.81 21.32 -21.79
N ALA A 32 19.53 20.84 -20.78
CA ALA A 32 20.82 21.30 -20.26
C ALA A 32 20.90 22.63 -19.48
N ALA A 33 21.17 22.53 -18.18
CA ALA A 33 22.46 22.94 -17.60
C ALA A 33 22.63 22.31 -16.21
N ALA A 34 23.72 21.55 -16.04
CA ALA A 34 24.19 21.11 -14.74
C ALA A 34 24.75 22.31 -13.96
N THR A 35 24.28 22.56 -12.73
CA THR A 35 25.03 23.32 -11.71
C THR A 35 24.47 23.07 -10.30
N GLY A 36 25.33 22.53 -9.45
CA GLY A 36 25.58 23.05 -8.10
C GLY A 36 24.49 23.00 -7.04
N ASP A 37 24.47 21.90 -6.27
CA ASP A 37 23.99 21.86 -4.89
C ASP A 37 24.69 22.92 -4.02
N ALA A 38 23.97 23.97 -3.59
CA ALA A 38 24.36 24.79 -2.44
C ALA A 38 23.15 25.55 -1.87
N ALA A 39 22.36 24.83 -1.10
CA ALA A 39 21.09 25.29 -0.61
C ALA A 39 21.22 25.57 0.90
N ALA A 40 21.50 26.85 1.22
CA ALA A 40 21.76 27.36 2.56
C ALA A 40 20.65 27.02 3.56
N GLY A 41 21.06 26.42 4.68
CA GLY A 41 20.30 26.32 5.91
C GLY A 41 21.25 26.65 7.05
N ALA A 42 21.04 27.78 7.71
CA ALA A 42 21.76 28.15 8.91
C ALA A 42 21.42 27.14 10.02
N SER A 43 22.26 26.13 10.16
CA SER A 43 22.28 25.24 11.32
C SER A 43 23.72 25.12 11.82
N GLY A 44 24.14 26.10 12.61
CA GLY A 44 25.25 25.99 13.57
C GLY A 44 24.74 25.42 14.92
N PRO A 45 25.64 24.88 15.76
CA PRO A 45 25.34 23.78 16.66
C PRO A 45 24.64 24.17 17.97
N ALA A 46 24.01 23.16 18.54
CA ALA A 46 23.32 23.08 19.83
C ALA A 46 23.75 24.09 20.93
N GLY A 47 22.80 24.95 21.30
CA GLY A 47 22.69 25.63 22.59
C GLY A 47 21.21 25.76 22.93
N GLY A 48 20.78 25.11 24.01
CA GLY A 48 19.36 24.86 24.32
C GLY A 48 18.49 26.10 24.54
N SER A 49 17.22 25.96 24.16
CA SER A 49 16.02 26.72 24.59
C SER A 49 15.94 28.25 24.35
N LEU A 50 17.04 29.00 24.35
CA LEU A 50 17.04 30.48 24.22
C LEU A 50 17.00 30.98 22.77
N ALA A 51 17.50 30.18 21.81
CA ALA A 51 17.62 30.57 20.40
C ALA A 51 16.26 30.84 19.70
N GLY A 52 15.15 30.30 20.22
CA GLY A 52 13.82 30.52 19.65
C GLY A 52 13.16 31.85 20.03
N SER A 53 13.62 32.50 21.10
CA SER A 53 13.04 33.76 21.60
C SER A 53 13.60 34.99 20.85
N LEU A 54 14.84 34.91 20.41
CA LEU A 54 15.57 36.01 19.77
C LEU A 54 15.66 35.87 18.24
N SER A 55 15.07 34.82 17.65
CA SER A 55 15.16 34.58 16.21
C SER A 55 14.54 35.68 15.35
N TRP A 56 13.59 36.45 15.89
CA TRP A 56 12.99 37.59 15.20
C TRP A 56 13.98 38.75 15.00
N LEU A 57 15.03 38.84 15.82
CA LEU A 57 16.04 39.90 15.71
C LEU A 57 16.89 39.78 14.44
N LEU A 58 17.07 38.54 13.98
CA LEU A 58 17.87 38.16 12.82
C LEU A 58 17.02 37.91 11.57
N SER A 59 15.69 38.03 11.68
CA SER A 59 14.76 37.96 10.56
C SER A 59 14.98 39.13 9.60
N ASP A 60 14.60 39.03 8.34
CA ASP A 60 14.76 40.09 7.32
C ASP A 60 14.20 41.44 7.76
N LYS A 61 13.12 41.40 8.55
CA LYS A 61 12.47 42.57 9.13
C LYS A 61 12.98 42.90 10.53
N GLY A 62 13.84 42.06 11.10
CA GLY A 62 14.53 42.27 12.36
C GLY A 62 15.60 43.38 12.28
N PRO A 63 15.94 44.00 13.41
CA PRO A 63 16.85 45.14 13.48
C PRO A 63 18.31 44.82 13.10
N PHE A 64 18.75 43.56 13.20
CA PHE A 64 20.14 43.18 12.94
C PHE A 64 20.38 42.57 11.57
N HIS A 65 19.34 42.35 10.75
CA HIS A 65 19.52 41.73 9.45
C HIS A 65 20.35 42.57 8.46
N GLN A 66 20.31 43.90 8.63
CA GLN A 66 21.10 44.84 7.82
C GLN A 66 22.44 45.20 8.47
N SER A 67 22.81 44.58 9.60
CA SER A 67 24.13 44.85 10.18
C SER A 67 25.20 44.25 9.28
N LEU A 68 26.27 45.02 9.06
CA LEU A 68 27.39 44.62 8.21
C LEU A 68 27.96 43.26 8.64
N GLU A 69 28.14 43.08 9.95
CA GLU A 69 28.66 41.83 10.51
C GLU A 69 27.76 40.63 10.21
N PHE A 70 26.44 40.80 10.30
CA PHE A 70 25.49 39.73 10.00
C PHE A 70 25.45 39.42 8.50
N THR A 71 25.40 40.44 7.64
CA THR A 71 25.38 40.24 6.18
C THR A 71 26.64 39.54 5.70
N GLU A 72 27.81 39.99 6.16
CA GLU A 72 29.07 39.35 5.78
C GLU A 72 29.19 37.92 6.33
N ALA A 73 28.72 37.66 7.56
CA ALA A 73 28.69 36.31 8.12
C ALA A 73 27.72 35.40 7.34
N ALA A 74 26.55 35.92 6.96
CA ALA A 74 25.55 35.19 6.17
C ALA A 74 26.08 34.86 4.76
N GLU A 75 26.72 35.81 4.07
CA GLU A 75 27.34 35.58 2.76
C GLU A 75 28.46 34.54 2.83
N ARG A 76 29.35 34.64 3.82
CA ARG A 76 30.41 33.64 4.04
C ARG A 76 29.84 32.25 4.31
N HIS A 77 28.76 32.18 5.10
CA HIS A 77 28.07 30.92 5.37
C HIS A 77 27.39 30.35 4.10
N GLN A 78 26.82 31.19 3.24
CA GLN A 78 26.28 30.76 1.93
C GLN A 78 27.38 30.20 1.02
N GLN A 79 28.59 30.77 1.08
CA GLN A 79 29.79 30.27 0.38
C GLN A 79 30.34 28.96 0.97
N GLY A 80 29.72 28.39 2.02
CA GLY A 80 30.12 27.12 2.63
C GLY A 80 31.12 27.24 3.78
N PHE A 81 31.55 28.46 4.10
CA PHE A 81 32.52 28.70 5.16
C PHE A 81 31.87 28.76 6.54
N SER A 82 32.47 28.07 7.51
CA SER A 82 32.08 28.12 8.92
C SER A 82 33.23 28.61 9.78
N THR A 83 32.97 29.47 10.76
CA THR A 83 33.99 29.91 11.72
C THR A 83 34.45 28.72 12.54
N ARG A 84 35.75 28.39 12.48
CA ARG A 84 36.32 27.29 13.27
C ARG A 84 37.26 27.75 14.37
N TYR A 85 38.14 28.67 14.05
CA TYR A 85 39.00 29.29 15.04
C TYR A 85 38.79 30.80 14.98
N LYS A 86 38.46 31.39 16.12
CA LYS A 86 38.55 32.82 16.34
C LYS A 86 39.46 32.99 17.55
N ILE A 87 40.68 33.43 17.31
CA ILE A 87 41.63 33.75 18.36
C ILE A 87 41.78 35.26 18.37
N TYR A 88 41.82 35.84 19.55
CA TYR A 88 41.91 37.27 19.71
C TYR A 88 42.74 37.60 20.94
N ARG A 89 43.39 38.75 20.87
CA ARG A 89 44.16 39.35 21.94
C ARG A 89 43.75 40.81 22.02
N GLU A 90 43.42 41.23 23.22
CA GLU A 90 43.13 42.63 23.50
C GLU A 90 44.37 43.36 24.03
N PHE A 91 44.55 44.61 23.59
CA PHE A 91 45.61 45.50 24.04
C PHE A 91 45.00 46.68 24.80
N GLY A 92 45.11 46.62 26.13
CA GLY A 92 44.63 47.67 27.02
C GLY A 92 43.11 47.75 27.09
N ARG A 93 42.58 47.88 28.31
CA ARG A 93 41.16 48.08 28.57
C ARG A 93 40.97 49.41 29.29
N TRP A 94 40.49 50.41 28.56
CA TRP A 94 40.17 51.72 29.10
C TRP A 94 38.67 51.82 29.25
N LYS A 95 38.15 51.77 30.47
CA LYS A 95 36.73 52.07 30.68
C LYS A 95 36.55 53.57 30.58
N VAL A 96 35.86 54.01 29.54
CA VAL A 96 35.43 55.40 29.41
C VAL A 96 33.99 55.53 29.87
N ASN A 97 33.75 56.54 30.69
CA ASN A 97 32.41 56.93 31.10
C ASN A 97 32.07 58.25 30.41
N SER A 98 30.82 58.36 30.00
CA SER A 98 30.26 59.55 29.38
C SER A 98 29.92 60.57 30.46
N LEU A 99 30.64 61.69 30.46
CA LEU A 99 30.41 62.83 31.33
C LEU A 99 29.05 63.51 31.08
N ALA A 100 28.36 63.16 29.99
CA ALA A 100 27.07 63.74 29.63
C ALA A 100 25.97 63.44 30.66
N VAL A 101 26.00 62.29 31.33
CA VAL A 101 24.89 61.85 32.21
C VAL A 101 25.23 61.98 33.69
N GLU A 102 26.49 61.77 34.09
CA GLU A 102 26.94 61.96 35.49
C GLU A 102 26.70 63.40 36.01
N LYS A 103 26.75 64.40 35.13
CA LYS A 103 26.52 65.82 35.48
C LYS A 103 25.06 66.16 35.80
N ARG A 104 24.11 65.24 35.54
CA ARG A 104 22.69 65.47 35.77
C ARG A 104 22.22 64.98 37.15
N ASP A 105 22.84 63.92 37.65
CA ASP A 105 22.53 63.35 38.97
C ASP A 105 23.29 64.02 40.11
N SER A 106 24.45 64.63 39.83
CA SER A 106 25.29 65.32 40.82
C SER A 106 24.83 66.75 41.18
N LEU A 107 23.91 67.34 40.41
CA LEU A 107 23.40 68.69 40.67
C LEU A 107 21.86 68.68 40.64
N GLY A 108 21.27 68.34 41.78
CA GLY A 108 19.83 68.40 42.00
C GLY A 108 19.23 69.74 41.57
N SER A 109 18.31 69.67 40.62
CA SER A 109 17.15 70.55 40.37
C SER A 109 17.28 72.08 40.26
N THR A 110 18.40 72.75 40.52
CA THR A 110 18.41 74.23 40.60
C THR A 110 19.69 74.89 40.09
N ARG A 111 19.95 74.82 38.78
CA ARG A 111 20.55 75.87 37.92
C ARG A 111 20.95 75.24 36.59
N GLY A 112 20.39 75.75 35.50
CA GLY A 112 20.53 75.24 34.13
C GLY A 112 21.93 75.36 33.53
N LEU A 113 22.90 74.59 34.02
CA LEU A 113 24.03 74.19 33.19
C LEU A 113 23.52 73.15 32.21
N ALA A 114 23.06 73.63 31.05
CA ALA A 114 22.74 72.78 29.92
C ALA A 114 23.94 71.86 29.66
N LEU A 115 23.69 70.56 29.46
CA LEU A 115 24.71 69.69 28.88
C LEU A 115 25.32 70.42 27.67
N PRO A 116 26.65 70.45 27.52
CA PRO A 116 27.29 70.97 26.31
C PRO A 116 26.99 69.98 25.18
N LEU A 117 25.78 70.11 24.62
CA LEU A 117 25.35 69.37 23.46
C LEU A 117 25.94 70.01 22.23
N ASP A 118 26.20 69.19 21.22
CA ASP A 118 26.68 69.64 19.93
C ASP A 118 25.77 70.77 19.37
N PRO A 119 26.34 71.90 18.90
CA PRO A 119 25.55 73.04 18.40
C PRO A 119 24.64 72.67 17.23
N GLU A 120 25.06 71.74 16.37
CA GLU A 120 24.29 71.25 15.23
C GLU A 120 23.11 70.38 15.71
N PHE A 121 23.33 69.54 16.71
CA PHE A 121 22.26 68.77 17.36
C PHE A 121 21.20 69.69 17.98
N MET A 122 21.64 70.74 18.69
CA MET A 122 20.76 71.75 19.27
C MET A 122 19.99 72.54 18.20
N HIS A 123 20.64 72.87 17.08
CA HIS A 123 19.98 73.52 15.96
C HIS A 123 18.90 72.64 15.34
N THR A 124 19.19 71.35 15.15
CA THR A 124 18.25 70.35 14.63
C THR A 124 17.02 70.20 15.54
N ILE A 125 17.20 70.16 16.86
CA ILE A 125 16.08 70.13 17.81
C ILE A 125 15.21 71.39 17.70
N ARG A 126 15.82 72.56 17.54
CA ARG A 126 15.08 73.83 17.40
C ARG A 126 14.27 73.88 16.10
N GLN A 127 14.83 73.37 14.99
CA GLN A 127 14.15 73.32 13.69
C GLN A 127 12.90 72.42 13.70
N LEU A 128 12.87 71.36 14.51
CA LEU A 128 11.71 70.47 14.63
C LEU A 128 10.47 71.11 15.28
N GLY A 129 10.64 72.22 15.99
CA GLY A 129 9.55 72.94 16.65
C GLY A 129 8.90 72.17 17.82
N ARG A 130 7.75 72.67 18.30
CA ARG A 130 7.07 72.14 19.52
C ARG A 130 6.24 70.87 19.28
N ARG A 131 5.77 70.63 18.05
CA ARG A 131 4.92 69.48 17.68
C ARG A 131 5.37 68.85 16.36
N PRO A 132 6.60 68.31 16.29
CA PRO A 132 7.06 67.63 15.09
C PRO A 132 6.23 66.37 14.79
N SER A 133 6.11 66.06 13.49
CA SER A 133 5.57 64.79 13.03
C SER A 133 6.55 63.66 13.36
N LEU A 134 6.06 62.43 13.48
CA LEU A 134 6.91 61.26 13.77
C LEU A 134 7.96 61.05 12.66
N HIS A 135 7.60 61.33 11.41
CA HIS A 135 8.52 61.23 10.27
C HIS A 135 9.65 62.26 10.35
N ALA A 136 9.36 63.52 10.70
CA ALA A 136 10.38 64.55 10.87
C ALA A 136 11.38 64.19 11.98
N ILE A 137 10.91 63.60 13.09
CA ILE A 137 11.81 63.09 14.14
C ILE A 137 12.71 61.97 13.61
N THR A 138 12.16 61.04 12.83
CA THR A 138 12.93 59.93 12.27
C THR A 138 14.04 60.41 11.32
N GLU A 139 13.72 61.28 10.37
CA GLU A 139 14.69 61.78 9.38
C GLU A 139 15.73 62.71 10.01
N SER A 140 15.31 63.67 10.84
CA SER A 140 16.21 64.71 11.35
C SER A 140 17.02 64.27 12.58
N LEU A 141 16.47 63.42 13.46
CA LEU A 141 17.16 62.98 14.68
C LEU A 141 17.63 61.54 14.61
N ILE A 142 16.73 60.57 14.37
CA ILE A 142 17.04 59.15 14.55
C ILE A 142 18.06 58.64 13.52
N LYS A 143 17.89 58.99 12.24
CA LYS A 143 18.84 58.56 11.19
C LYS A 143 20.21 59.22 11.32
N LYS A 144 20.26 60.47 11.79
CA LYS A 144 21.51 61.26 11.89
C LYS A 144 22.30 60.99 13.17
N TYR A 145 21.62 60.91 14.32
CA TYR A 145 22.25 60.81 15.64
C TYR A 145 21.99 59.48 16.35
N GLY A 146 21.18 58.59 15.78
CA GLY A 146 20.83 57.30 16.37
C GLY A 146 19.73 57.36 17.43
N THR A 147 19.48 56.23 18.08
CA THR A 147 18.44 56.07 19.11
C THR A 147 18.98 56.13 20.54
N HIS A 148 20.27 55.87 20.72
CA HIS A 148 20.92 55.74 22.02
C HIS A 148 22.20 56.59 22.09
N LEU A 149 22.50 57.05 23.30
CA LEU A 149 23.77 57.66 23.67
C LEU A 149 24.64 56.63 24.41
N LEU A 150 25.95 56.77 24.22
CA LEU A 150 26.96 55.97 24.91
C LEU A 150 27.11 56.47 26.36
N LEU A 151 26.84 55.61 27.35
CA LEU A 151 27.04 55.92 28.78
C LEU A 151 28.40 55.49 29.27
N SER A 152 28.77 54.24 28.99
CA SER A 152 30.10 53.73 29.26
C SER A 152 30.47 52.72 28.19
N ALA A 153 31.75 52.67 27.87
CA ALA A 153 32.29 51.66 26.99
C ALA A 153 33.67 51.27 27.46
N THR A 154 34.07 50.05 27.15
CA THR A 154 35.46 49.66 27.16
C THR A 154 36.06 50.03 25.81
N LEU A 155 37.02 50.95 25.84
CA LEU A 155 37.87 51.31 24.73
C LEU A 155 39.13 50.45 24.79
N GLY A 156 39.52 49.87 23.67
CA GLY A 156 40.72 49.04 23.60
C GLY A 156 41.15 48.80 22.17
N GLY A 157 42.28 48.13 22.04
CA GLY A 157 42.68 47.49 20.80
C GLY A 157 42.40 45.99 20.82
N GLU A 158 42.09 45.44 19.67
CA GLU A 158 41.95 44.00 19.45
C GLU A 158 42.78 43.61 18.22
N GLU A 159 43.61 42.58 18.37
CA GLU A 159 44.13 41.79 17.27
C GLU A 159 43.40 40.45 17.30
N SER A 160 42.62 40.19 16.26
CA SER A 160 41.89 38.94 16.08
C SER A 160 42.27 38.29 14.76
N LEU A 161 42.48 36.98 14.82
CA LEU A 161 42.57 36.12 13.66
C LEU A 161 41.33 35.22 13.65
N THR A 162 40.53 35.36 12.60
CA THR A 162 39.41 34.46 12.36
C THR A 162 39.72 33.58 11.15
N ILE A 163 39.71 32.27 11.37
CA ILE A 163 39.91 31.24 10.36
C ILE A 163 38.56 30.60 10.06
N PHE A 164 38.07 30.86 8.85
CA PHE A 164 36.87 30.26 8.30
C PHE A 164 37.23 29.03 7.48
N VAL A 165 36.44 27.97 7.62
CA VAL A 165 36.73 26.67 7.03
C VAL A 165 35.51 26.13 6.31
N ASP A 166 35.70 25.74 5.05
CA ASP A 166 34.75 24.94 4.27
C ASP A 166 35.00 23.45 4.54
N LYS A 167 34.09 22.84 5.31
CA LYS A 167 34.20 21.43 5.71
C LYS A 167 34.09 20.46 4.52
N ARG A 168 33.47 20.88 3.41
CA ARG A 168 33.24 20.04 2.24
C ARG A 168 34.54 19.81 1.48
N LYS A 169 35.35 20.87 1.37
CA LYS A 169 36.60 20.86 0.62
C LYS A 169 37.76 20.24 1.39
N LEU A 170 37.75 20.30 2.73
CA LEU A 170 38.77 19.64 3.55
C LEU A 170 38.70 18.11 3.53
N GLY A 171 37.51 17.52 3.37
CA GLY A 171 37.33 16.05 3.38
C GLY A 171 37.62 15.37 2.04
N GLN A 172 37.78 16.13 0.96
CA GLN A 172 37.91 15.60 -0.39
C GLN A 172 39.39 15.35 -0.78
N GLU A 173 40.33 16.08 -0.19
CA GLU A 173 41.78 15.86 -0.40
C GLU A 173 42.31 14.60 0.30
N SER A 174 41.62 14.05 1.31
CA SER A 174 42.02 12.81 1.99
C SER A 174 41.76 11.53 1.17
N LEU A 175 41.03 11.61 0.05
CA LEU A 175 40.69 10.44 -0.78
C LEU A 175 41.52 10.32 -2.08
N VAL A 176 42.38 11.30 -2.39
CA VAL A 176 43.17 11.32 -3.65
C VAL A 176 44.62 10.83 -3.45
N VAL A 177 45.07 10.54 -2.23
CA VAL A 177 46.44 10.05 -1.97
C VAL A 177 46.48 8.52 -1.79
N GLY A 178 45.65 7.81 -2.55
CA GLY A 178 45.50 6.35 -2.50
C GLY A 178 45.85 5.63 -3.79
N ALA A 179 46.70 6.18 -4.66
CA ALA A 179 47.28 5.43 -5.78
C ALA A 179 48.54 6.11 -6.33
N GLU A 180 49.63 5.35 -6.28
CA GLU A 180 50.87 5.47 -7.06
C GLU A 180 51.90 6.54 -6.69
N GLY A 181 53.13 6.06 -6.53
CA GLY A 181 54.28 6.81 -6.07
C GLY A 181 54.83 7.78 -7.12
N SER A 182 55.15 8.99 -6.67
CA SER A 182 56.18 9.82 -7.28
C SER A 182 56.74 10.78 -6.24
N LYS A 183 58.07 10.75 -6.09
CA LYS A 183 58.84 11.73 -5.31
C LYS A 183 58.65 13.11 -5.93
N SER A 184 57.91 13.99 -5.26
CA SER A 184 58.12 15.44 -5.40
C SER A 184 58.15 16.07 -4.02
N ASN A 185 59.28 16.69 -3.73
CA ASN A 185 59.62 17.29 -2.45
C ASN A 185 59.01 18.71 -2.38
N ASN A 186 57.69 18.81 -2.47
CA ASN A 186 56.96 20.05 -2.25
C ASN A 186 56.22 19.95 -0.91
N THR A 187 56.70 20.72 0.07
CA THR A 187 56.15 20.89 1.42
C THR A 187 54.81 21.63 1.45
N ALA A 188 53.93 21.36 0.48
CA ALA A 188 52.51 21.70 0.56
C ALA A 188 51.80 20.53 1.25
N GLY A 189 52.05 20.40 2.55
CA GLY A 189 51.40 19.38 3.38
C GLY A 189 49.89 19.48 3.24
N ALA A 190 49.26 18.33 2.99
CA ALA A 190 47.81 18.18 2.99
C ALA A 190 47.22 18.89 4.22
N ILE A 191 46.17 19.69 4.00
CA ILE A 191 45.62 20.54 5.04
C ILE A 191 44.77 19.70 5.99
N THR A 192 45.34 19.32 7.13
CA THR A 192 44.59 18.65 8.19
C THR A 192 44.02 19.64 9.19
N LEU A 193 42.95 19.25 9.89
CA LEU A 193 42.33 20.06 10.92
C LEU A 193 43.30 20.31 12.09
N GLU A 194 44.18 19.34 12.39
CA GLU A 194 45.22 19.48 13.41
C GLU A 194 46.28 20.52 13.01
N ALA A 195 46.70 20.56 11.74
CA ALA A 195 47.68 21.53 11.26
C ALA A 195 47.14 22.97 11.35
N LEU A 196 45.86 23.18 11.04
CA LEU A 196 45.19 24.47 11.24
C LEU A 196 45.11 24.88 12.71
N HIS A 197 44.86 23.92 13.62
CA HIS A 197 44.86 24.18 15.05
C HIS A 197 46.24 24.62 15.56
N GLN A 198 47.30 23.94 15.11
CA GLN A 198 48.67 24.30 15.46
C GLN A 198 49.07 25.68 14.93
N LEU A 199 48.69 26.01 13.69
CA LEU A 199 48.91 27.36 13.12
C LEU A 199 48.10 28.42 13.87
N ALA A 200 46.85 28.14 14.27
CA ALA A 200 46.09 29.06 15.11
C ALA A 200 46.78 29.28 16.47
N ALA A 201 47.31 28.23 17.09
CA ALA A 201 48.03 28.33 18.36
C ALA A 201 49.36 29.12 18.23
N SER A 202 50.04 29.05 17.09
CA SER A 202 51.32 29.75 16.86
C SER A 202 51.17 31.22 16.48
N TYR A 203 49.96 31.69 16.15
CA TYR A 203 49.74 33.04 15.63
C TYR A 203 50.29 34.17 16.53
N PHE A 204 50.07 34.09 17.86
CA PHE A 204 50.58 35.11 18.77
C PHE A 204 52.08 34.98 19.09
N ILE A 205 52.70 33.84 18.76
CA ILE A 205 54.12 33.59 18.97
C ILE A 205 54.93 34.05 17.76
N ASP A 206 54.48 33.71 16.56
CA ASP A 206 55.13 34.09 15.30
C ASP A 206 54.08 34.48 14.24
N ARG A 207 53.62 35.73 14.34
CA ARG A 207 52.51 36.27 13.57
C ARG A 207 52.77 36.24 12.07
N GLU A 208 53.92 36.75 11.63
CA GLU A 208 54.21 36.93 10.21
C GLU A 208 54.40 35.61 9.48
N SER A 209 55.10 34.64 10.08
CA SER A 209 55.28 33.33 9.46
C SER A 209 53.96 32.56 9.42
N THR A 210 53.17 32.64 10.49
CA THR A 210 51.85 32.00 10.59
C THR A 210 50.89 32.56 9.55
N LEU A 211 50.80 33.89 9.40
CA LEU A 211 49.95 34.52 8.38
C LEU A 211 50.40 34.20 6.96
N ARG A 212 51.71 34.27 6.67
CA ARG A 212 52.24 33.86 5.36
C ARG A 212 51.85 32.42 5.05
N ARG A 213 51.98 31.51 6.02
CA ARG A 213 51.58 30.12 5.85
C ARG A 213 50.07 29.98 5.64
N LEU A 214 49.25 30.66 6.42
CA LEU A 214 47.79 30.65 6.29
C LEU A 214 47.31 31.23 4.95
N HIS A 215 47.93 32.30 4.44
CA HIS A 215 47.64 32.85 3.11
C HIS A 215 48.07 31.90 1.99
N HIS A 216 49.24 31.26 2.11
CA HIS A 216 49.64 30.21 1.18
C HIS A 216 48.62 29.06 1.14
N LEU A 217 48.12 28.63 2.31
CA LEU A 217 47.09 27.59 2.41
C LEU A 217 45.73 28.05 1.83
N GLN A 218 45.34 29.31 2.05
CA GLN A 218 44.14 29.90 1.46
C GLN A 218 44.20 29.91 -0.06
N ILE A 219 45.35 30.27 -0.65
CA ILE A 219 45.55 30.27 -2.12
C ILE A 219 45.63 28.84 -2.65
N ALA A 220 46.33 27.94 -1.97
CA ALA A 220 46.58 26.58 -2.45
C ALA A 220 45.32 25.69 -2.43
N SER A 221 44.49 25.79 -1.39
CA SER A 221 43.38 24.85 -1.18
C SER A 221 42.00 25.48 -1.36
N THR A 222 41.85 26.80 -1.25
CA THR A 222 40.55 27.52 -1.20
C THR A 222 39.58 27.02 -0.11
N ALA A 223 39.96 26.01 0.70
CA ALA A 223 39.15 25.43 1.77
C ALA A 223 39.15 26.29 3.03
N ILE A 224 40.08 27.26 3.12
CA ILE A 224 40.24 28.15 4.26
C ILE A 224 40.16 29.59 3.78
N ARG A 225 39.47 30.45 4.53
CA ARG A 225 39.48 31.90 4.37
C ARG A 225 39.89 32.53 5.68
N VAL A 226 40.85 33.44 5.62
CA VAL A 226 41.46 34.03 6.81
C VAL A 226 41.15 35.52 6.83
N THR A 227 40.70 36.01 7.98
CA THR A 227 40.52 37.45 8.22
C THR A 227 41.29 37.83 9.47
N GLU A 228 42.32 38.64 9.28
CA GLU A 228 43.02 39.33 10.36
C GLU A 228 42.35 40.69 10.57
N THR A 229 41.94 40.98 11.80
CA THR A 229 41.47 42.30 12.21
C THR A 229 42.41 42.82 13.26
N ARG A 230 43.10 43.93 12.98
CA ARG A 230 43.97 44.60 13.94
C ARG A 230 43.52 46.04 14.10
N THR A 231 43.16 46.38 15.33
CA THR A 231 42.59 47.69 15.64
C THR A 231 43.04 48.14 17.03
N GLY A 232 43.10 49.46 17.25
CA GLY A 232 43.54 50.07 18.50
C GLY A 232 45.03 50.38 18.61
N PRO A 233 45.42 51.11 19.67
CA PRO A 233 46.69 51.83 19.75
C PRO A 233 47.83 50.87 20.09
N LEU A 234 48.32 50.18 19.08
CA LEU A 234 49.50 49.34 19.17
C LEU A 234 50.73 50.14 18.78
N GLY A 235 51.26 50.88 19.75
CA GLY A 235 52.62 51.42 19.72
C GLY A 235 52.81 52.66 18.84
N CYS A 236 53.25 53.75 19.48
CA CYS A 236 53.81 54.93 18.81
C CYS A 236 55.20 54.62 18.20
N SER A 237 55.33 53.63 17.32
CA SER A 237 56.66 53.22 16.82
C SER A 237 56.76 52.93 15.33
N ASN A 238 55.79 53.36 14.49
CA ASN A 238 56.10 53.70 13.10
C ASN A 238 55.02 54.61 12.51
N TYR A 239 55.46 55.77 12.01
CA TYR A 239 54.62 56.90 11.58
C TYR A 239 53.97 56.72 10.19
N ASP A 240 54.15 55.57 9.52
CA ASP A 240 53.83 55.44 8.09
C ASP A 240 52.44 54.85 7.78
N ASN A 241 51.66 54.40 8.78
CA ASN A 241 50.32 53.84 8.56
C ASN A 241 49.34 54.23 9.70
N LEU A 242 49.13 55.52 9.90
CA LEU A 242 48.25 56.03 10.97
C LEU A 242 46.76 55.73 10.74
N ASP A 243 46.28 55.57 9.51
CA ASP A 243 44.83 55.55 9.23
C ASP A 243 44.10 54.28 9.74
N THR A 244 44.82 53.18 10.00
CA THR A 244 44.21 51.93 10.49
C THR A 244 44.58 51.60 11.95
N VAL A 245 45.73 52.06 12.44
CA VAL A 245 46.29 51.68 13.77
C VAL A 245 45.99 52.71 14.87
N SER A 246 45.47 53.89 14.53
CA SER A 246 45.15 54.95 15.50
C SER A 246 43.67 54.96 15.97
N SER A 247 42.82 54.07 15.45
CA SER A 247 41.41 54.00 15.84
C SER A 247 41.21 53.11 17.07
N VAL A 248 40.90 53.74 18.21
CA VAL A 248 40.46 53.05 19.42
C VAL A 248 39.05 52.51 19.18
N LEU A 249 38.85 51.19 19.23
CA LEU A 249 37.52 50.62 18.99
C LEU A 249 36.64 50.75 20.23
N VAL A 250 35.48 51.36 20.03
CA VAL A 250 34.29 51.18 20.88
C VAL A 250 33.63 49.82 20.57
N HIS A 251 33.86 49.28 19.37
CA HIS A 251 33.08 48.20 18.75
C HIS A 251 33.86 46.88 18.62
N SER A 252 34.47 46.40 19.70
CA SER A 252 34.82 44.96 19.77
C SER A 252 33.57 44.19 20.19
N PRO A 253 33.29 43.01 19.61
CA PRO A 253 32.12 42.19 19.97
C PRO A 253 32.08 41.76 21.44
N GLU A 254 33.21 41.86 22.17
CA GLU A 254 33.28 41.57 23.61
C GLU A 254 33.27 42.83 24.50
N ASN A 255 33.32 44.02 23.91
CA ASN A 255 33.24 45.26 24.65
C ASN A 255 31.83 45.45 25.21
N LYS A 256 31.73 45.56 26.55
CA LYS A 256 30.47 45.85 27.23
C LYS A 256 30.14 47.32 27.03
N VAL A 257 29.31 47.60 26.04
CA VAL A 257 28.77 48.94 25.79
C VAL A 257 27.51 49.14 26.62
N GLN A 258 27.52 50.16 27.48
CA GLN A 258 26.34 50.61 28.19
C GLN A 258 25.70 51.75 27.40
N LEU A 259 24.48 51.54 26.95
CA LEU A 259 23.70 52.51 26.19
C LEU A 259 22.56 53.05 27.05
N GLN A 260 22.23 54.32 26.85
CA GLN A 260 21.00 54.93 27.36
C GLN A 260 20.23 55.55 26.20
N GLY A 261 18.91 55.53 26.25
CA GLY A 261 18.12 56.10 25.18
C GLY A 261 18.30 57.63 25.07
N LEU A 262 18.43 58.13 23.84
CA LEU A 262 18.65 59.55 23.55
C LEU A 262 17.52 60.45 24.07
N GLN A 263 16.33 59.88 24.31
CA GLN A 263 15.19 60.60 24.90
C GLN A 263 15.51 61.28 26.24
N VAL A 264 16.52 60.79 26.97
CA VAL A 264 16.90 61.39 28.26
C VAL A 264 17.40 62.83 28.05
N VAL A 265 18.19 63.05 27.01
CA VAL A 265 18.79 64.36 26.69
C VAL A 265 17.78 65.30 26.01
N LEU A 266 16.75 64.76 25.37
CA LEU A 266 15.72 65.54 24.69
C LEU A 266 14.81 66.31 25.66
N PRO A 267 14.24 67.46 25.22
CA PRO A 267 13.20 68.19 25.95
C PRO A 267 11.99 67.31 26.28
N SER A 268 11.35 67.54 27.43
CA SER A 268 10.24 66.71 27.94
C SER A 268 9.12 66.48 26.94
N TYR A 269 8.75 67.51 26.16
CA TYR A 269 7.69 67.45 25.16
C TYR A 269 8.02 66.55 23.95
N LEU A 270 9.31 66.31 23.66
CA LEU A 270 9.75 65.44 22.56
C LEU A 270 9.95 63.99 22.97
N ARG A 271 10.17 63.70 24.26
CA ARG A 271 10.57 62.36 24.73
C ARG A 271 9.61 61.25 24.29
N SER A 272 8.31 61.43 24.54
CA SER A 272 7.29 60.44 24.20
C SER A 272 7.20 60.21 22.69
N ARG A 273 7.19 61.30 21.89
CA ARG A 273 7.15 61.22 20.42
C ARG A 273 8.42 60.63 19.83
N PHE A 274 9.58 60.92 20.42
CA PHE A 274 10.85 60.32 20.02
C PHE A 274 10.86 58.82 20.27
N VAL A 275 10.41 58.36 21.43
CA VAL A 275 10.28 56.91 21.71
C VAL A 275 9.34 56.25 20.71
N GLN A 276 8.19 56.87 20.41
CA GLN A 276 7.27 56.34 19.41
C GLN A 276 7.89 56.31 17.99
N ALA A 277 8.59 57.37 17.58
CA ALA A 277 9.27 57.43 16.29
C ALA A 277 10.42 56.40 16.21
N ALA A 278 11.17 56.21 17.30
CA ALA A 278 12.24 55.23 17.41
C ALA A 278 11.71 53.79 17.32
N LEU A 279 10.58 53.49 17.99
CA LEU A 279 9.94 52.18 17.90
C LEU A 279 9.37 51.92 16.50
N ASN A 280 8.78 52.93 15.84
CA ASN A 280 8.33 52.80 14.44
C ASN A 280 9.51 52.57 13.48
N TYR A 281 10.65 53.25 13.72
CA TYR A 281 11.84 53.10 12.89
C TYR A 281 12.50 51.72 13.07
N VAL A 282 12.76 51.31 14.32
CA VAL A 282 13.46 50.06 14.63
C VAL A 282 12.57 48.83 14.45
N GLY A 283 11.32 48.88 14.92
CA GLY A 283 10.40 47.75 14.91
C GLY A 283 9.64 47.55 13.60
N CYS A 284 9.34 48.64 12.88
CA CYS A 284 8.48 48.63 11.69
C CYS A 284 9.15 49.16 10.42
N LYS A 285 10.46 49.46 10.46
CA LYS A 285 11.20 50.08 9.34
C LYS A 285 10.53 51.34 8.76
N SER A 286 9.78 52.08 9.58
CA SER A 286 8.94 53.22 9.16
C SER A 286 7.80 52.91 8.18
N GLU A 287 7.49 51.63 7.94
CA GLU A 287 6.38 51.16 7.08
C GLU A 287 5.02 51.16 7.82
N GLY A 288 5.02 51.43 9.13
CA GLY A 288 3.83 51.39 9.99
C GLY A 288 4.04 51.97 11.40
N HIS A 289 3.01 51.85 12.23
CA HIS A 289 3.02 52.29 13.64
C HIS A 289 3.17 51.11 14.59
N PHE A 290 4.15 51.15 15.49
CA PHE A 290 4.40 50.11 16.47
C PHE A 290 3.37 50.16 17.61
N MET A 291 2.65 49.06 17.81
CA MET A 291 1.62 48.88 18.82
C MET A 291 1.91 47.64 19.66
N CYS A 292 1.77 47.72 20.98
CA CYS A 292 1.86 46.59 21.89
C CYS A 292 0.57 46.45 22.69
N GLN A 293 -0.05 45.27 22.65
CA GLN A 293 -1.22 44.93 23.46
C GLN A 293 -1.04 43.54 24.05
N ASN A 294 -1.34 43.35 25.34
CA ASN A 294 -1.28 42.05 26.02
C ASN A 294 0.04 41.28 25.77
N SER A 295 1.19 41.95 25.93
CA SER A 295 2.53 41.39 25.68
C SER A 295 2.85 40.96 24.24
N GLU A 296 2.02 41.34 23.26
CA GLU A 296 2.26 41.09 21.84
C GLU A 296 2.41 42.42 21.08
N CYS A 297 3.52 42.62 20.36
CA CYS A 297 3.81 43.86 19.64
C CYS A 297 3.80 43.67 18.11
N TRP A 298 3.19 44.58 17.36
CA TRP A 298 3.10 44.58 15.90
C TRP A 298 3.13 45.98 15.30
N CYS A 299 3.27 46.04 13.98
CA CYS A 299 3.12 47.25 13.20
C CYS A 299 1.70 47.34 12.62
N GLU A 300 1.00 48.43 12.89
CA GLU A 300 -0.14 48.85 12.08
C GLU A 300 0.40 49.37 10.74
N CYS A 301 0.20 48.57 9.69
CA CYS A 301 0.77 48.84 8.37
C CYS A 301 0.05 50.00 7.67
N ARG A 302 0.81 50.86 6.99
CA ARG A 302 0.24 51.85 6.07
C ARG A 302 -0.34 51.19 4.83
N VAL A 303 -1.20 51.92 4.13
CA VAL A 303 -1.87 51.44 2.90
C VAL A 303 -0.85 51.13 1.80
N GLU A 304 0.26 51.87 1.72
CA GLU A 304 1.33 51.62 0.74
C GLU A 304 2.10 50.31 1.03
N PHE A 305 2.10 49.84 2.29
CA PHE A 305 2.88 48.68 2.75
C PHE A 305 2.00 47.65 3.46
N PRO A 306 1.02 47.03 2.79
CA PRO A 306 0.04 46.13 3.43
C PRO A 306 0.65 44.86 4.06
N HIS A 307 1.90 44.55 3.71
CA HIS A 307 2.66 43.40 4.19
C HIS A 307 3.80 43.78 5.15
N CYS A 308 3.74 44.95 5.81
CA CYS A 308 4.84 45.47 6.66
C CYS A 308 5.30 44.50 7.77
N ASN A 309 4.39 43.68 8.31
CA ASN A 309 4.69 42.68 9.34
C ASN A 309 5.29 41.36 8.80
N CYS A 310 5.36 41.17 7.48
CA CYS A 310 5.73 39.89 6.87
C CYS A 310 7.19 39.88 6.41
N PRO A 311 8.04 39.01 6.99
CA PRO A 311 9.40 38.80 6.49
C PRO A 311 9.39 37.81 5.32
N HIS A 312 9.21 38.31 4.10
CA HIS A 312 9.00 37.45 2.93
C HIS A 312 10.18 36.54 2.61
N ALA A 313 11.44 36.99 2.69
CA ALA A 313 12.57 36.12 2.34
C ALA A 313 12.79 35.00 3.37
N ASP A 314 12.53 35.26 4.65
CA ASP A 314 12.49 34.25 5.71
C ASP A 314 11.36 33.25 5.49
N LEU A 315 10.17 33.72 5.10
CA LEU A 315 9.06 32.84 4.79
C LEU A 315 9.38 31.96 3.59
N ASP A 316 9.90 32.54 2.51
CA ASP A 316 10.32 31.81 1.31
C ASP A 316 11.44 30.81 1.62
N THR A 317 12.41 31.16 2.46
CA THR A 317 13.47 30.22 2.87
C THR A 317 12.93 29.11 3.75
N LEU A 318 11.98 29.38 4.66
CA LEU A 318 11.33 28.34 5.47
C LEU A 318 10.45 27.43 4.62
N GLU A 319 9.73 27.97 3.63
CA GLU A 319 8.95 27.19 2.65
C GLU A 319 9.87 26.32 1.79
N ASN A 320 10.95 26.88 1.26
CA ASN A 320 11.99 26.13 0.54
C ASN A 320 12.64 25.06 1.42
N ASN A 321 12.87 25.34 2.70
CA ASN A 321 13.34 24.34 3.65
C ASN A 321 12.33 23.21 3.87
N LEU A 322 11.03 23.50 3.89
CA LEU A 322 9.99 22.47 3.96
C LEU A 322 9.95 21.63 2.66
N VAL A 323 10.16 22.25 1.50
CA VAL A 323 10.31 21.54 0.22
C VAL A 323 11.53 20.62 0.26
N ARG A 324 12.69 21.12 0.71
CA ARG A 324 13.91 20.30 0.88
C ARG A 324 13.72 19.17 1.88
N ILE A 325 13.00 19.38 2.99
CA ILE A 325 12.68 18.31 3.94
C ILE A 325 11.78 17.27 3.29
N ARG A 326 10.79 17.69 2.47
CA ARG A 326 9.94 16.76 1.71
C ARG A 326 10.74 15.95 0.69
N GLU A 327 11.67 16.58 -0.01
CA GLU A 327 12.59 15.89 -0.93
C GLU A 327 13.56 14.95 -0.21
N ALA A 328 14.10 15.37 0.94
CA ALA A 328 14.93 14.51 1.79
C ALA A 328 14.13 13.31 2.29
N TRP A 329 12.86 13.52 2.68
CA TRP A 329 11.95 12.45 3.07
C TRP A 329 11.72 11.45 1.93
N ARG A 330 11.45 11.97 0.72
CA ARG A 330 11.29 11.16 -0.48
C ARG A 330 12.56 10.34 -0.74
N ARG A 331 13.73 10.98 -0.71
CA ARG A 331 15.03 10.32 -0.88
C ARG A 331 15.29 9.24 0.16
N THR A 332 15.07 9.50 1.46
CA THR A 332 15.27 8.48 2.50
C THR A 332 14.34 7.28 2.35
N ASN A 333 13.11 7.50 1.87
CA ASN A 333 12.20 6.40 1.57
C ASN A 333 12.63 5.62 0.32
N GLU A 334 13.08 6.32 -0.74
CA GLU A 334 13.60 5.72 -1.97
C GLU A 334 14.90 4.94 -1.70
N GLU A 335 15.79 5.44 -0.84
CA GLU A 335 17.03 4.77 -0.40
C GLU A 335 16.76 3.54 0.48
N PHE A 336 15.63 3.51 1.20
CA PHE A 336 15.18 2.32 1.91
C PHE A 336 14.58 1.31 0.94
N GLU A 337 13.73 1.77 0.03
CA GLU A 337 13.11 0.93 -1.00
C GLU A 337 14.14 0.30 -1.95
N ALA A 338 15.18 1.04 -2.34
CA ALA A 338 16.26 0.56 -3.19
C ALA A 338 17.36 -0.19 -2.40
N SER A 339 17.24 -0.31 -1.07
CA SER A 339 18.27 -0.96 -0.27
C SER A 339 18.31 -2.46 -0.53
N GLU A 340 19.51 -3.04 -0.51
CA GLU A 340 19.70 -4.47 -0.77
C GLU A 340 18.95 -5.31 0.28
N GLU A 341 18.84 -4.85 1.53
CA GLU A 341 18.11 -5.55 2.58
C GLU A 341 16.60 -5.62 2.28
N PHE A 342 16.00 -4.50 1.84
CA PHE A 342 14.58 -4.47 1.49
C PHE A 342 14.29 -5.25 0.20
N GLN A 343 15.10 -5.06 -0.84
CA GLN A 343 14.96 -5.80 -2.11
C GLN A 343 15.21 -7.30 -1.92
N SER A 344 16.19 -7.69 -1.09
CA SER A 344 16.42 -9.08 -0.72
C SER A 344 15.26 -9.66 0.06
N PHE A 345 14.67 -8.91 1.00
CA PHE A 345 13.47 -9.33 1.71
C PHE A 345 12.30 -9.56 0.74
N VAL A 346 12.01 -8.59 -0.15
CA VAL A 346 10.95 -8.73 -1.16
C VAL A 346 11.19 -9.92 -2.08
N GLY A 347 12.45 -10.15 -2.51
CA GLY A 347 12.83 -11.29 -3.33
C GLY A 347 12.77 -12.64 -2.60
N LYS A 348 12.92 -12.67 -1.27
CA LYS A 348 12.76 -13.87 -0.43
C LYS A 348 11.29 -14.17 -0.12
N LEU A 349 10.36 -13.25 -0.41
CA LEU A 349 8.96 -13.49 -0.12
C LEU A 349 8.40 -14.61 -1.00
N PRO A 350 7.51 -15.44 -0.45
CA PRO A 350 6.88 -16.50 -1.21
C PRO A 350 6.05 -15.96 -2.39
N THR A 351 6.51 -16.21 -3.61
CA THR A 351 5.75 -15.92 -4.84
C THR A 351 4.74 -17.02 -5.18
N HIS A 352 4.83 -18.14 -4.47
CA HIS A 352 4.02 -19.32 -4.71
C HIS A 352 2.64 -19.29 -4.04
N TYR A 353 2.43 -18.43 -3.03
CA TYR A 353 1.13 -18.16 -2.39
C TYR A 353 0.76 -16.69 -2.33
N ALA A 354 -0.55 -16.42 -2.20
CA ALA A 354 -1.00 -15.20 -1.53
C ALA A 354 -0.54 -15.17 -0.08
N VAL A 355 0.30 -14.19 0.21
CA VAL A 355 0.79 -13.81 1.52
C VAL A 355 -0.11 -12.69 2.03
N ASN A 356 -0.66 -12.85 3.24
CA ASN A 356 -1.43 -11.80 3.90
C ASN A 356 -0.50 -10.86 4.68
N THR A 357 -1.01 -9.70 5.09
CA THR A 357 -0.25 -8.70 5.87
C THR A 357 0.42 -9.29 7.12
N SER A 358 -0.24 -10.24 7.79
CA SER A 358 0.28 -10.92 9.00
C SER A 358 1.47 -11.84 8.73
N VAL A 359 1.51 -12.51 7.58
CA VAL A 359 2.62 -13.40 7.21
C VAL A 359 3.84 -12.57 6.81
N VAL A 360 3.62 -11.48 6.06
CA VAL A 360 4.70 -10.51 5.77
C VAL A 360 5.24 -9.92 7.07
N GLU A 361 4.38 -9.58 8.04
CA GLU A 361 4.80 -9.06 9.34
C GLU A 361 5.64 -10.07 10.13
N HIS A 362 5.28 -11.35 10.10
CA HIS A 362 6.07 -12.41 10.75
C HIS A 362 7.45 -12.54 10.10
N LEU A 363 7.52 -12.65 8.78
CA LEU A 363 8.79 -12.73 8.04
C LEU A 363 9.65 -11.48 8.24
N TRP A 364 9.02 -10.29 8.29
CA TRP A 364 9.69 -9.02 8.57
C TRP A 364 10.36 -9.01 9.94
N ARG A 365 9.70 -9.57 10.96
CA ARG A 365 10.26 -9.66 12.33
C ARG A 365 11.41 -10.66 12.45
N THR A 366 11.46 -11.66 11.58
CA THR A 366 12.51 -12.68 11.58
C THR A 366 13.81 -12.18 10.94
N ASP A 367 13.74 -11.22 10.01
CA ASP A 367 14.93 -10.66 9.35
C ASP A 367 15.57 -9.53 10.19
N ALA A 368 16.68 -9.86 10.86
CA ALA A 368 17.42 -8.92 11.69
C ALA A 368 18.06 -7.76 10.88
N SER A 369 18.48 -8.02 9.64
CA SER A 369 19.13 -7.02 8.79
C SER A 369 18.14 -5.95 8.32
N LEU A 370 16.95 -6.38 7.89
CA LEU A 370 15.84 -5.50 7.54
C LEU A 370 15.36 -4.68 8.74
N LEU A 371 15.24 -5.30 9.92
CA LEU A 371 14.86 -4.59 11.15
C LEU A 371 15.86 -3.49 11.53
N GLN A 372 17.17 -3.74 11.38
CA GLN A 372 18.19 -2.73 11.63
C GLN A 372 18.08 -1.57 10.64
N ARG A 373 17.92 -1.87 9.35
CA ARG A 373 17.73 -0.85 8.30
C ARG A 373 16.44 -0.05 8.50
N TYR A 374 15.35 -0.70 8.90
CA TYR A 374 14.07 -0.04 9.21
C TYR A 374 14.17 0.88 10.43
N ARG A 375 14.89 0.49 11.50
CA ARG A 375 15.16 1.38 12.64
C ARG A 375 15.95 2.62 12.23
N GLN A 376 16.88 2.49 11.30
CA GLN A 376 17.61 3.64 10.73
C GLN A 376 16.67 4.57 9.96
N LEU A 377 15.75 4.02 9.16
CA LEU A 377 14.71 4.80 8.48
C LEU A 377 13.78 5.50 9.47
N GLU A 378 13.33 4.81 10.51
CA GLU A 378 12.42 5.35 11.52
C GLU A 378 13.07 6.51 12.28
N THR A 379 14.31 6.34 12.74
CA THR A 379 15.05 7.40 13.44
C THR A 379 15.30 8.61 12.53
N SER A 380 15.70 8.40 11.28
CA SER A 380 15.86 9.47 10.28
C SER A 380 14.53 10.20 10.00
N SER A 381 13.45 9.44 9.80
CA SER A 381 12.09 9.96 9.58
C SER A 381 11.60 10.78 10.78
N GLN A 382 11.80 10.30 12.01
CA GLN A 382 11.45 11.05 13.22
C GLN A 382 12.26 12.34 13.35
N GLN A 383 13.56 12.33 13.01
CA GLN A 383 14.39 13.53 12.97
C GLN A 383 13.89 14.54 11.92
N LEU A 384 13.55 14.08 10.72
CA LEU A 384 12.97 14.92 9.67
C LEU A 384 11.60 15.48 10.08
N PHE A 385 10.77 14.69 10.78
CA PHE A 385 9.45 15.13 11.24
C PHE A 385 9.55 16.20 12.31
N THR A 386 10.40 15.98 13.31
CA THR A 386 10.64 16.97 14.37
C THR A 386 11.26 18.24 13.80
N LYS A 387 12.15 18.14 12.80
CA LYS A 387 12.67 19.30 12.06
C LYS A 387 11.57 20.03 11.30
N ALA A 388 10.71 19.32 10.55
CA ALA A 388 9.58 19.88 9.83
C ALA A 388 8.61 20.59 10.79
N GLN A 389 8.25 19.95 11.91
CA GLN A 389 7.36 20.53 12.92
C GLN A 389 7.96 21.81 13.54
N ARG A 390 9.25 21.83 13.83
CA ARG A 390 9.95 23.05 14.31
C ARG A 390 9.92 24.16 13.25
N THR A 391 10.18 23.83 11.99
CA THR A 391 10.12 24.79 10.86
C THR A 391 8.71 25.34 10.68
N VAL A 392 7.69 24.48 10.72
CA VAL A 392 6.28 24.87 10.61
C VAL A 392 5.86 25.76 11.79
N ASN A 393 6.23 25.41 13.01
CA ASN A 393 5.98 26.25 14.17
C ASN A 393 6.65 27.62 14.05
N LYS A 394 7.88 27.68 13.51
CA LYS A 394 8.57 28.95 13.23
C LYS A 394 7.83 29.75 12.15
N LEU A 395 7.40 29.09 11.07
CA LEU A 395 6.67 29.70 9.98
C LEU A 395 5.33 30.28 10.47
N PHE A 396 4.55 29.53 11.24
CA PHE A 396 3.31 30.03 11.86
C PHE A 396 3.54 31.20 12.83
N ARG A 397 4.63 31.18 13.61
CA ARG A 397 4.97 32.30 14.50
C ARG A 397 5.27 33.56 13.70
N LEU A 398 6.02 33.46 12.60
CA LEU A 398 6.36 34.58 11.74
C LEU A 398 5.18 35.06 10.87
N SER A 399 4.30 34.14 10.46
CA SER A 399 3.14 34.45 9.61
C SER A 399 1.86 34.82 10.37
N LYS A 400 1.87 34.79 11.71
CA LYS A 400 0.69 35.05 12.57
C LYS A 400 -0.05 36.35 12.21
N ARG A 401 0.69 37.37 11.75
CA ARG A 401 0.17 38.71 11.43
C ARG A 401 0.25 39.04 9.93
N CYS A 402 0.47 38.02 9.10
CA CYS A 402 0.45 38.13 7.65
C CYS A 402 -0.96 37.97 7.09
N ARG A 403 -1.28 38.75 6.04
CA ARG A 403 -2.56 38.61 5.33
C ARG A 403 -2.70 37.27 4.61
N GLN A 404 -1.58 36.69 4.18
CA GLN A 404 -1.55 35.40 3.49
C GLN A 404 -1.33 34.27 4.50
N GLN A 405 -2.28 33.34 4.57
CA GLN A 405 -2.15 32.14 5.39
C GLN A 405 -1.42 31.05 4.60
N PRO A 406 -0.30 30.52 5.12
CA PRO A 406 0.46 29.47 4.45
C PRO A 406 -0.33 28.15 4.51
N LYS A 407 -0.58 27.52 3.35
CA LYS A 407 -1.17 26.18 3.28
C LYS A 407 -0.06 25.14 3.40
N ILE A 408 0.11 24.60 4.61
CA ILE A 408 1.19 23.64 4.90
C ILE A 408 0.62 22.24 5.04
N ILE A 409 1.08 21.32 4.19
CA ILE A 409 0.80 19.89 4.29
C ILE A 409 2.05 19.21 4.86
N LEU A 410 1.96 18.80 6.13
CA LEU A 410 2.98 18.01 6.80
C LEU A 410 2.81 16.53 6.44
N GLN A 411 3.88 15.93 5.92
CA GLN A 411 3.93 14.50 5.68
C GLN A 411 4.10 13.77 7.01
N ARG A 412 3.33 12.68 7.20
CA ARG A 412 3.46 11.82 8.37
C ARG A 412 4.46 10.70 8.10
N PRO A 413 5.20 10.24 9.13
CA PRO A 413 6.02 9.05 8.98
C PRO A 413 5.20 7.85 8.53
N ARG A 414 5.73 7.11 7.56
CA ARG A 414 5.14 5.86 7.08
C ARG A 414 5.23 4.83 8.21
N SER A 415 4.08 4.32 8.65
CA SER A 415 4.02 3.28 9.68
C SER A 415 4.56 1.94 9.15
N ALA A 416 4.87 1.01 10.03
CA ALA A 416 5.24 -0.36 9.63
C ALA A 416 4.16 -0.97 8.72
N HIS A 417 2.88 -0.78 9.06
CA HIS A 417 1.75 -1.24 8.24
C HIS A 417 1.76 -0.68 6.82
N PHE A 418 2.18 0.59 6.63
CA PHE A 418 2.33 1.14 5.28
C PHE A 418 3.35 0.33 4.48
N TRP A 419 4.50 0.01 5.06
CA TRP A 419 5.55 -0.75 4.37
C TRP A 419 5.14 -2.20 4.11
N LEU A 420 4.41 -2.85 5.04
CA LEU A 420 3.86 -4.18 4.81
C LEU A 420 2.86 -4.19 3.65
N SER A 421 1.94 -3.21 3.61
CA SER A 421 1.01 -3.05 2.49
C SER A 421 1.72 -2.67 1.19
N TYR A 422 2.81 -1.90 1.27
CA TYR A 422 3.65 -1.56 0.12
C TYR A 422 4.38 -2.78 -0.44
N THR A 423 4.91 -3.65 0.42
CA THR A 423 5.48 -4.94 0.03
C THR A 423 4.45 -5.80 -0.70
N LEU A 424 3.22 -5.91 -0.19
CA LEU A 424 2.13 -6.60 -0.91
C LEU A 424 1.79 -5.92 -2.24
N SER A 425 1.89 -4.60 -2.31
CA SER A 425 1.68 -3.83 -3.54
C SER A 425 2.78 -4.05 -4.58
N ILE A 426 4.04 -4.22 -4.16
CA ILE A 426 5.14 -4.60 -5.05
C ILE A 426 4.92 -6.04 -5.57
N LEU A 427 4.41 -6.94 -4.74
CA LEU A 427 4.16 -8.33 -5.15
C LEU A 427 2.97 -8.46 -6.10
N TYR A 428 1.87 -7.76 -5.81
CA TYR A 428 0.58 -8.00 -6.50
C TYR A 428 0.12 -6.86 -7.39
N CYS A 429 0.71 -5.67 -7.30
CA CYS A 429 0.26 -4.47 -7.99
C CYS A 429 1.38 -3.79 -8.79
N SER A 430 2.40 -4.50 -9.25
CA SER A 430 3.57 -3.92 -9.94
C SER A 430 3.66 -4.25 -11.44
N GLU A 431 2.60 -4.80 -12.04
CA GLU A 431 2.63 -5.19 -13.45
C GLU A 431 2.79 -3.95 -14.35
N ASN A 432 3.60 -4.05 -15.42
CA ASN A 432 3.94 -2.95 -16.33
C ASN A 432 4.77 -1.79 -15.72
N ASN A 433 5.64 -2.05 -14.73
CA ASN A 433 6.48 -1.05 -14.06
C ASN A 433 5.70 0.08 -13.36
N GLN A 434 4.42 -0.15 -13.02
CA GLN A 434 3.60 0.78 -12.26
C GLN A 434 3.16 0.11 -10.97
N VAL A 435 3.56 0.65 -9.82
CA VAL A 435 3.15 0.13 -8.51
C VAL A 435 1.82 0.79 -8.11
N GLY A 436 0.75 0.00 -8.01
CA GLY A 436 -0.56 0.38 -7.47
C GLY A 436 -0.65 0.17 -5.96
N VAL A 437 -1.85 0.34 -5.39
CA VAL A 437 -2.10 0.13 -3.96
C VAL A 437 -2.91 -1.15 -3.75
N TYR A 438 -2.34 -2.14 -3.07
CA TYR A 438 -3.01 -3.41 -2.73
C TYR A 438 -3.94 -3.26 -1.52
N ASN A 439 -5.18 -3.72 -1.64
CA ASN A 439 -6.10 -3.87 -0.52
C ASN A 439 -6.27 -5.34 -0.15
N ASP A 440 -5.86 -5.71 1.07
CA ASP A 440 -5.89 -7.07 1.61
C ASP A 440 -7.32 -7.63 1.74
N GLU A 441 -8.30 -6.80 2.15
CA GLU A 441 -9.69 -7.23 2.34
C GLU A 441 -10.38 -7.59 1.01
N SER A 442 -10.13 -6.78 -0.03
CA SER A 442 -10.80 -6.94 -1.33
C SER A 442 -9.98 -7.76 -2.35
N ARG A 443 -8.72 -8.07 -2.01
CA ARG A 443 -7.68 -8.69 -2.88
C ARG A 443 -7.62 -8.04 -4.26
N ARG A 444 -7.53 -6.70 -4.28
CA ARG A 444 -7.52 -5.90 -5.52
C ARG A 444 -6.51 -4.77 -5.42
N CYS A 445 -5.94 -4.43 -6.56
CA CYS A 445 -5.05 -3.29 -6.75
C CYS A 445 -5.82 -2.05 -7.20
N SER A 446 -5.52 -0.93 -6.57
CA SER A 446 -5.95 0.39 -7.00
C SER A 446 -4.82 1.00 -7.84
N CYS A 447 -4.99 1.03 -9.16
CA CYS A 447 -3.96 1.49 -10.08
C CYS A 447 -4.04 3.01 -10.31
N PRO A 448 -2.89 3.70 -10.42
CA PRO A 448 -2.87 5.14 -10.72
C PRO A 448 -3.40 5.46 -12.13
N TYR A 449 -3.27 4.52 -13.08
CA TYR A 449 -3.81 4.60 -14.43
C TYR A 449 -4.78 3.43 -14.66
N SER A 450 -5.91 3.68 -15.34
CA SER A 450 -6.95 2.65 -15.56
C SER A 450 -6.58 1.62 -16.65
N HIS A 451 -5.69 1.99 -17.58
CA HIS A 451 -5.18 1.11 -18.64
C HIS A 451 -3.71 1.46 -18.97
N PRO A 452 -2.80 0.49 -19.06
CA PRO A 452 -2.94 -0.93 -18.70
C PRO A 452 -3.13 -1.13 -17.17
N PRO A 453 -3.78 -2.21 -16.72
CA PRO A 453 -3.91 -2.49 -15.29
C PRO A 453 -2.53 -2.79 -14.68
N CYS A 454 -2.30 -2.27 -13.47
CA CYS A 454 -1.14 -2.57 -12.63
C CYS A 454 -1.29 -3.86 -11.81
N GLN A 455 -2.47 -4.50 -11.90
CA GLN A 455 -2.83 -5.69 -11.15
C GLN A 455 -2.02 -6.89 -11.64
N GLY A 456 -0.94 -7.22 -10.94
CA GLY A 456 -0.20 -8.45 -11.15
C GLY A 456 -0.99 -9.68 -10.71
N LEU A 457 -0.47 -10.84 -11.10
CA LEU A 457 -1.01 -12.14 -10.71
C LEU A 457 -0.96 -12.29 -9.18
N ILE A 458 -2.09 -12.16 -8.50
CA ILE A 458 -2.22 -12.55 -7.09
C ILE A 458 -2.24 -14.09 -7.07
N PRO A 459 -1.21 -14.77 -6.54
CA PRO A 459 -1.25 -16.21 -6.37
C PRO A 459 -2.42 -16.55 -5.43
N CYS A 460 -3.11 -17.66 -5.63
CA CYS A 460 -4.18 -18.02 -4.70
C CYS A 460 -3.62 -18.23 -3.28
N SER A 461 -4.46 -18.04 -2.26
CA SER A 461 -4.10 -18.37 -0.89
C SER A 461 -3.83 -19.87 -0.81
N ILE A 462 -2.57 -20.24 -0.54
CA ILE A 462 -2.17 -21.61 -0.24
C ILE A 462 -2.89 -22.03 1.05
N GLY A 463 -3.64 -23.13 0.97
CA GLY A 463 -3.46 -24.20 1.94
C GLY A 463 -2.26 -25.04 1.47
N ASP A 464 -1.41 -25.45 2.41
CA ASP A 464 -0.09 -26.10 2.24
C ASP A 464 0.32 -26.56 0.81
N GLY A 465 1.20 -25.79 0.14
CA GLY A 465 1.88 -26.19 -1.11
C GLY A 465 1.97 -25.14 -2.25
N PRO A 466 3.11 -25.00 -2.98
CA PRO A 466 3.57 -23.77 -3.66
C PRO A 466 2.94 -23.39 -5.03
N ARG A 467 1.69 -23.74 -5.31
CA ARG A 467 1.03 -23.46 -6.59
C ARG A 467 -0.50 -23.46 -6.40
N CYS A 468 -1.22 -22.46 -6.91
CA CYS A 468 -2.67 -22.34 -6.70
C CYS A 468 -3.43 -23.61 -7.16
N SER A 469 -4.15 -24.25 -6.22
CA SER A 469 -4.95 -25.45 -6.46
C SER A 469 -6.47 -25.19 -6.55
N SER A 470 -7.02 -24.07 -6.03
CA SER A 470 -8.44 -23.75 -6.19
C SER A 470 -8.77 -22.25 -6.16
N CYS A 471 -9.74 -21.81 -6.99
CA CYS A 471 -10.30 -20.46 -6.94
C CYS A 471 -11.59 -20.46 -6.08
N SER A 472 -11.94 -19.29 -5.52
CA SER A 472 -13.14 -19.11 -4.66
C SER A 472 -14.44 -19.55 -5.35
N ALA A 473 -15.24 -20.39 -4.66
CA ALA A 473 -16.52 -20.89 -5.16
C ALA A 473 -17.57 -19.79 -5.39
N GLU A 474 -17.45 -18.66 -4.70
CA GLU A 474 -18.46 -17.58 -4.70
C GLU A 474 -18.25 -16.53 -5.79
N ASN A 475 -17.07 -16.43 -6.41
CA ASN A 475 -16.78 -15.44 -7.45
C ASN A 475 -15.78 -15.97 -8.50
N ARG A 476 -16.29 -16.78 -9.44
CA ARG A 476 -15.52 -17.48 -10.49
C ARG A 476 -14.78 -16.59 -11.50
N THR A 477 -15.13 -15.31 -11.59
CA THR A 477 -14.59 -14.35 -12.58
C THR A 477 -13.33 -13.60 -12.13
N ARG A 478 -12.81 -13.88 -10.93
CA ARG A 478 -11.63 -13.21 -10.37
C ARG A 478 -10.31 -13.96 -10.56
N CYS A 479 -10.36 -15.20 -11.05
CA CYS A 479 -9.17 -16.00 -11.36
C CYS A 479 -8.85 -15.81 -12.85
N SER A 480 -7.69 -15.26 -13.20
CA SER A 480 -7.30 -14.98 -14.59
C SER A 480 -6.42 -16.06 -15.22
N SER A 481 -5.60 -16.79 -14.45
CA SER A 481 -4.73 -17.87 -14.96
C SER A 481 -4.30 -18.87 -13.87
N CYS A 482 -3.80 -20.03 -14.32
CA CYS A 482 -3.29 -21.13 -13.49
C CYS A 482 -1.78 -21.34 -13.76
N ASN A 483 -1.11 -22.17 -12.96
CA ASN A 483 0.34 -22.40 -13.10
C ASN A 483 0.73 -22.91 -14.50
N PRO A 484 1.99 -22.77 -14.93
CA PRO A 484 2.47 -23.34 -16.19
C PRO A 484 2.20 -24.84 -16.24
N GLY A 485 1.54 -25.29 -17.31
CA GLY A 485 1.05 -26.67 -17.40
C GLY A 485 -0.29 -26.90 -16.68
N PHE A 486 -1.05 -25.85 -16.36
CA PHE A 486 -2.43 -25.87 -15.84
C PHE A 486 -3.33 -24.82 -16.56
N ASN A 487 -4.56 -25.20 -16.97
CA ASN A 487 -5.59 -24.35 -17.54
C ASN A 487 -6.75 -24.10 -16.55
N LEU A 488 -7.37 -22.92 -16.64
CA LEU A 488 -8.49 -22.50 -15.79
C LEU A 488 -9.82 -23.00 -16.37
N ASN A 489 -10.35 -24.11 -15.86
CA ASN A 489 -11.65 -24.65 -16.26
C ASN A 489 -12.70 -24.43 -15.16
N GLN A 490 -13.76 -23.67 -15.47
CA GLN A 490 -14.92 -23.40 -14.61
C GLN A 490 -14.57 -22.91 -13.18
N GLY A 491 -13.44 -22.21 -13.01
CA GLY A 491 -12.97 -21.70 -11.71
C GLY A 491 -12.09 -22.67 -10.90
N THR A 492 -11.55 -23.72 -11.53
CA THR A 492 -10.54 -24.61 -10.92
C THR A 492 -9.31 -24.73 -11.83
N CYS A 493 -8.13 -24.72 -11.22
CA CYS A 493 -6.86 -24.91 -11.93
C CYS A 493 -6.57 -26.40 -12.10
N ARG A 494 -6.51 -26.87 -13.36
CA ARG A 494 -6.24 -28.28 -13.72
C ARG A 494 -5.11 -28.34 -14.73
N HIS A 495 -4.39 -29.45 -14.87
CA HIS A 495 -3.28 -29.54 -15.82
C HIS A 495 -3.70 -29.13 -17.24
N ALA A 496 -2.83 -28.38 -17.94
CA ALA A 496 -3.02 -27.95 -19.31
C ALA A 496 -2.81 -29.17 -20.18
N VAL A 497 -3.93 -29.80 -20.52
CA VAL A 497 -3.97 -30.96 -21.41
C VAL A 497 -3.50 -30.49 -22.80
N PRO A 498 -2.54 -31.18 -23.42
CA PRO A 498 -2.29 -31.02 -24.85
C PRO A 498 -3.49 -31.63 -25.59
N ASP A 499 -4.18 -30.79 -26.37
CA ASP A 499 -5.37 -31.09 -27.16
C ASP A 499 -6.63 -31.49 -26.38
N PRO A 500 -7.84 -31.08 -26.87
CA PRO A 500 -9.08 -31.43 -26.20
C PRO A 500 -9.26 -32.94 -26.18
N THR A 501 -9.82 -33.52 -25.10
CA THR A 501 -10.14 -34.96 -25.02
C THR A 501 -11.28 -35.39 -25.96
N ASP A 502 -11.68 -34.51 -26.87
CA ASP A 502 -12.70 -34.71 -27.89
C ASP A 502 -12.52 -35.97 -28.76
N PRO A 503 -11.30 -36.45 -29.10
CA PRO A 503 -11.17 -37.70 -29.84
C PRO A 503 -11.49 -38.95 -28.99
N TYR A 504 -11.50 -38.85 -27.65
CA TYR A 504 -11.75 -40.00 -26.76
C TYR A 504 -13.17 -40.01 -26.20
N LEU A 505 -13.64 -38.85 -25.72
CA LEU A 505 -14.94 -38.68 -25.08
C LEU A 505 -15.39 -37.22 -25.26
N GLY A 506 -16.41 -37.01 -26.09
CA GLY A 506 -16.95 -35.68 -26.40
C GLY A 506 -17.71 -35.08 -25.21
N LEU A 507 -16.98 -34.59 -24.21
CA LEU A 507 -17.51 -34.03 -22.96
C LEU A 507 -17.66 -32.51 -23.00
N GLU A 508 -17.06 -31.81 -23.97
CA GLU A 508 -17.02 -30.35 -24.04
C GLU A 508 -18.06 -29.73 -25.00
N SER A 509 -18.90 -28.88 -24.39
CA SER A 509 -19.48 -27.61 -24.89
C SER A 509 -20.65 -27.53 -25.89
N ASP A 510 -20.95 -28.49 -26.76
CA ASP A 510 -21.99 -28.22 -27.78
C ASP A 510 -23.45 -28.46 -27.34
N GLN A 511 -23.69 -29.12 -26.19
CA GLN A 511 -25.04 -29.55 -25.78
C GLN A 511 -25.38 -29.38 -24.30
N ASP A 512 -24.53 -28.72 -23.50
CA ASP A 512 -24.86 -28.36 -22.11
C ASP A 512 -25.88 -27.20 -22.12
N LEU A 513 -27.15 -27.57 -22.29
CA LEU A 513 -28.31 -26.67 -22.25
C LEU A 513 -28.32 -25.92 -20.92
N HIS A 514 -28.61 -24.61 -20.95
CA HIS A 514 -28.75 -23.81 -19.72
C HIS A 514 -29.84 -24.45 -18.83
N ASP A 515 -29.64 -24.47 -17.50
CA ASP A 515 -30.55 -25.18 -16.57
C ASP A 515 -32.04 -24.77 -16.72
N LEU A 516 -32.31 -23.50 -17.12
CA LEU A 516 -33.66 -23.02 -17.43
C LEU A 516 -34.23 -23.63 -18.72
N GLU A 517 -33.42 -23.73 -19.77
CA GLU A 517 -33.80 -24.34 -21.04
C GLU A 517 -34.01 -25.84 -20.86
N LEU A 518 -33.10 -26.52 -20.14
CA LEU A 518 -33.22 -27.94 -19.83
C LEU A 518 -34.48 -28.24 -19.01
N ARG A 519 -34.79 -27.43 -17.99
CA ARG A 519 -36.02 -27.60 -17.20
C ARG A 519 -37.27 -27.43 -18.07
N TYR A 520 -37.27 -26.46 -18.98
CA TYR A 520 -38.38 -26.25 -19.92
C TYR A 520 -38.54 -27.44 -20.88
N LEU A 521 -37.46 -27.99 -21.43
CA LEU A 521 -37.48 -29.14 -22.32
C LEU A 521 -37.94 -30.42 -21.60
N LEU A 522 -37.50 -30.63 -20.35
CA LEU A 522 -37.94 -31.75 -19.51
C LEU A 522 -39.44 -31.65 -19.17
N GLN A 523 -39.93 -30.46 -18.82
CA GLN A 523 -41.35 -30.23 -18.56
C GLN A 523 -42.22 -30.45 -19.81
N ARG A 524 -41.73 -30.05 -20.99
CA ARG A 524 -42.44 -30.25 -22.27
C ARG A 524 -42.23 -31.63 -22.89
N ARG A 525 -41.37 -32.46 -22.32
CA ARG A 525 -41.01 -33.80 -22.84
C ARG A 525 -40.57 -33.72 -24.30
N ASP A 526 -39.69 -32.76 -24.57
CA ASP A 526 -39.24 -32.50 -25.94
C ASP A 526 -38.50 -33.73 -26.51
N PRO A 527 -38.85 -34.21 -27.71
CA PRO A 527 -38.22 -35.39 -28.31
C PRO A 527 -36.70 -35.22 -28.51
N ARG A 528 -36.18 -33.99 -28.59
CA ARG A 528 -34.74 -33.71 -28.75
C ARG A 528 -33.88 -34.20 -27.60
N ILE A 529 -34.43 -34.27 -26.39
CA ILE A 529 -33.74 -34.74 -25.19
C ILE A 529 -34.23 -36.13 -24.77
N THR A 530 -35.02 -36.82 -25.59
CA THR A 530 -35.55 -38.15 -25.26
C THR A 530 -34.54 -39.22 -25.66
N LEU A 531 -34.20 -40.10 -24.73
CA LEU A 531 -33.29 -41.20 -24.97
C LEU A 531 -34.03 -42.49 -25.28
N HIS A 532 -33.54 -43.22 -26.27
CA HIS A 532 -34.11 -44.49 -26.65
C HIS A 532 -33.63 -45.59 -25.70
N ALA A 533 -34.54 -46.10 -24.87
CA ALA A 533 -34.30 -47.22 -23.98
C ALA A 533 -35.34 -48.33 -24.19
N VAL A 534 -34.88 -49.57 -24.15
CA VAL A 534 -35.72 -50.76 -24.25
C VAL A 534 -36.16 -51.17 -22.85
N PHE A 535 -37.46 -51.32 -22.66
CA PHE A 535 -38.03 -51.84 -21.43
C PHE A 535 -37.89 -53.35 -21.35
N VAL A 536 -37.35 -53.82 -20.22
CA VAL A 536 -37.14 -55.22 -19.89
C VAL A 536 -37.66 -55.46 -18.48
N SER A 537 -38.68 -56.30 -18.35
CA SER A 537 -39.15 -56.79 -17.05
C SER A 537 -39.74 -58.19 -17.21
N ASN A 538 -39.52 -59.03 -16.20
CA ASN A 538 -40.13 -60.35 -16.12
C ASN A 538 -41.52 -60.30 -15.47
N ASP A 539 -41.79 -59.27 -14.65
CA ASP A 539 -42.97 -59.20 -13.80
C ASP A 539 -44.10 -58.37 -14.43
N VAL A 540 -43.77 -57.30 -15.16
CA VAL A 540 -44.74 -56.30 -15.64
C VAL A 540 -44.53 -56.01 -17.12
N ARG A 541 -45.62 -55.84 -17.89
CA ARG A 541 -45.57 -55.30 -19.25
C ARG A 541 -46.05 -53.85 -19.26
N ILE A 542 -45.43 -53.02 -20.09
CA ILE A 542 -45.90 -51.64 -20.30
C ILE A 542 -47.31 -51.68 -20.88
N ASN A 543 -48.15 -50.74 -20.44
CA ASN A 543 -49.52 -50.55 -20.89
C ASN A 543 -50.47 -51.72 -20.54
N THR A 544 -50.14 -52.55 -19.55
CA THR A 544 -51.03 -53.60 -19.00
C THR A 544 -51.31 -53.37 -17.52
N TRP A 545 -52.54 -53.67 -17.07
CA TRP A 545 -52.89 -53.66 -15.65
C TRP A 545 -52.34 -54.91 -14.95
N PHE A 546 -51.79 -54.73 -13.76
CA PHE A 546 -51.27 -55.80 -12.92
C PHE A 546 -51.60 -55.53 -11.45
N ASP A 547 -51.59 -56.60 -10.65
CA ASP A 547 -51.80 -56.53 -9.21
C ASP A 547 -50.43 -56.40 -8.50
N PRO A 548 -50.14 -55.26 -7.85
CA PRO A 548 -48.86 -55.04 -7.17
C PRO A 548 -48.75 -55.77 -5.82
N SER A 549 -49.78 -56.49 -5.37
CA SER A 549 -49.75 -57.28 -4.12
C SER A 549 -49.07 -58.64 -4.28
N TRP A 550 -49.00 -59.17 -5.51
CA TRP A 550 -48.47 -60.52 -5.77
C TRP A 550 -46.96 -60.65 -5.51
N ARG A 551 -46.22 -59.55 -5.55
CA ARG A 551 -44.79 -59.48 -5.18
C ARG A 551 -44.45 -58.15 -4.52
N LYS A 552 -43.86 -58.21 -3.32
CA LYS A 552 -43.44 -57.02 -2.54
C LYS A 552 -42.39 -56.14 -3.26
N ARG A 553 -41.66 -56.68 -4.23
CA ARG A 553 -40.62 -55.98 -5.01
C ARG A 553 -40.68 -56.44 -6.47
N MET A 554 -41.06 -55.54 -7.37
CA MET A 554 -41.02 -55.77 -8.82
C MET A 554 -39.85 -55.01 -9.42
N LEU A 555 -39.10 -55.65 -10.34
CA LEU A 555 -37.96 -55.04 -11.00
C LEU A 555 -38.33 -54.67 -12.45
N LEU A 556 -38.28 -53.37 -12.74
CA LEU A 556 -38.46 -52.84 -14.09
C LEU A 556 -37.11 -52.30 -14.56
N THR A 557 -36.63 -52.69 -15.74
CA THR A 557 -35.33 -52.24 -16.24
C THR A 557 -35.50 -51.50 -17.56
N LEU A 558 -34.90 -50.31 -17.66
CA LEU A 558 -34.72 -49.60 -18.92
C LEU A 558 -33.26 -49.74 -19.34
N LYS A 559 -33.04 -50.23 -20.55
CA LYS A 559 -31.70 -50.49 -21.07
C LYS A 559 -31.45 -49.70 -22.33
N SER A 560 -30.32 -49.01 -22.38
CA SER A 560 -29.92 -48.31 -23.60
C SER A 560 -29.63 -49.30 -24.73
N ASN A 561 -29.82 -48.85 -25.97
CA ASN A 561 -29.67 -49.68 -27.15
C ASN A 561 -28.21 -50.10 -27.35
N ARG A 562 -27.91 -51.39 -27.11
CA ARG A 562 -26.57 -52.01 -27.19
C ARG A 562 -25.87 -51.93 -28.56
N VAL A 563 -26.53 -51.45 -29.60
CA VAL A 563 -26.07 -51.59 -31.00
C VAL A 563 -24.95 -50.62 -31.38
N LYS A 564 -24.63 -49.61 -30.56
CA LYS A 564 -23.54 -48.65 -30.85
C LYS A 564 -22.54 -48.59 -29.69
N SER A 565 -21.48 -49.40 -29.77
CA SER A 565 -20.36 -49.37 -28.81
C SER A 565 -19.63 -48.02 -28.78
N ASN A 566 -19.75 -47.22 -29.84
CA ASN A 566 -19.10 -45.93 -30.01
C ASN A 566 -19.88 -44.73 -29.41
N ARG A 567 -20.89 -45.01 -28.58
CA ARG A 567 -21.66 -43.99 -27.88
C ARG A 567 -21.91 -44.36 -26.43
N VAL A 568 -21.92 -43.36 -25.57
CA VAL A 568 -22.30 -43.47 -24.17
C VAL A 568 -23.43 -42.49 -23.90
N HIS A 569 -24.32 -42.81 -22.97
CA HIS A 569 -25.51 -42.01 -22.70
C HIS A 569 -25.44 -41.31 -21.34
N MET A 570 -25.87 -40.06 -21.32
CA MET A 570 -25.98 -39.22 -20.13
C MET A 570 -27.43 -39.14 -19.69
N LEU A 571 -27.71 -39.38 -18.40
CA LEU A 571 -29.05 -39.28 -17.82
C LEU A 571 -29.29 -37.87 -17.24
N LEU A 572 -30.31 -37.17 -17.72
CA LEU A 572 -30.74 -35.85 -17.24
C LEU A 572 -32.10 -35.87 -16.53
N GLY A 573 -32.91 -36.90 -16.75
CA GLY A 573 -34.19 -37.02 -16.08
C GLY A 573 -34.94 -38.30 -16.42
N VAL A 574 -35.96 -38.58 -15.63
CA VAL A 574 -36.80 -39.77 -15.77
C VAL A 574 -38.25 -39.38 -15.64
N VAL A 575 -39.10 -39.91 -16.53
CA VAL A 575 -40.55 -39.75 -16.43
C VAL A 575 -41.22 -41.10 -16.45
N LEU A 576 -42.08 -41.31 -15.46
CA LEU A 576 -42.91 -42.48 -15.31
C LEU A 576 -44.37 -42.05 -15.33
N GLN A 577 -45.16 -42.69 -16.18
CA GLN A 577 -46.60 -42.51 -16.16
C GLN A 577 -47.24 -43.80 -15.67
N PHE A 578 -47.98 -43.71 -14.57
CA PHE A 578 -48.77 -44.84 -14.08
C PHE A 578 -50.20 -44.42 -13.79
N CYS A 579 -51.08 -45.40 -13.78
CA CYS A 579 -52.48 -45.26 -13.44
C CYS A 579 -52.84 -46.24 -12.34
N LEU A 580 -53.69 -45.77 -11.45
CA LEU A 580 -54.32 -46.54 -10.40
C LEU A 580 -55.81 -46.67 -10.69
N THR A 581 -56.39 -47.76 -10.22
CA THR A 581 -57.85 -47.91 -10.14
C THR A 581 -58.41 -46.91 -9.12
N ARG A 582 -59.63 -46.39 -9.38
CA ARG A 582 -60.29 -45.44 -8.46
C ARG A 582 -60.46 -46.08 -7.08
N ASN A 583 -60.17 -45.32 -6.02
CA ASN A 583 -60.17 -45.77 -4.61
C ASN A 583 -59.08 -46.79 -4.23
N SER A 584 -58.00 -46.90 -5.01
CA SER A 584 -56.82 -47.67 -4.60
C SER A 584 -56.19 -47.09 -3.32
N THR A 585 -55.91 -47.95 -2.33
CA THR A 585 -55.16 -47.60 -1.11
C THR A 585 -53.65 -47.68 -1.30
N LEU A 586 -53.19 -47.97 -2.52
CA LEU A 586 -51.79 -48.25 -2.83
C LEU A 586 -51.07 -47.00 -3.34
N GLU A 587 -49.91 -46.70 -2.73
CA GLU A 587 -48.97 -45.70 -3.20
C GLU A 587 -47.72 -46.40 -3.78
N PRO A 588 -47.38 -46.18 -5.06
CA PRO A 588 -46.13 -46.67 -5.62
C PRO A 588 -44.95 -45.92 -5.00
N ALA A 589 -43.96 -46.65 -4.53
CA ALA A 589 -42.65 -46.14 -4.16
C ALA A 589 -41.60 -46.72 -5.09
N PHE A 590 -40.79 -45.86 -5.71
CA PHE A 590 -39.73 -46.26 -6.62
C PHE A 590 -38.36 -46.03 -5.98
N SER A 591 -37.51 -47.06 -6.00
CA SER A 591 -36.08 -46.93 -5.74
C SER A 591 -35.31 -47.18 -7.03
N LEU A 592 -34.47 -46.22 -7.42
CA LEU A 592 -33.74 -46.27 -8.68
C LEU A 592 -32.31 -46.69 -8.44
N PHE A 593 -31.85 -47.66 -9.23
CA PHE A 593 -30.45 -48.07 -9.30
C PHE A 593 -29.95 -47.87 -10.72
N VAL A 594 -28.83 -47.17 -10.87
CA VAL A 594 -28.29 -46.83 -12.19
C VAL A 594 -26.96 -47.55 -12.38
N ASN A 595 -26.84 -48.29 -13.48
CA ASN A 595 -25.58 -48.83 -13.94
C ASN A 595 -25.04 -47.95 -15.08
N PRO A 596 -23.82 -47.41 -14.97
CA PRO A 596 -23.26 -46.46 -15.93
C PRO A 596 -22.86 -47.08 -17.27
N PHE A 597 -22.36 -48.33 -17.30
CA PHE A 597 -21.73 -48.93 -18.49
C PHE A 597 -22.10 -50.39 -18.76
N GLY A 598 -22.71 -51.06 -17.79
CA GLY A 598 -23.08 -52.47 -17.82
C GLY A 598 -24.58 -52.70 -17.69
N GLY A 599 -24.93 -53.95 -17.44
CA GLY A 599 -26.32 -54.39 -17.23
C GLY A 599 -26.58 -55.09 -15.92
N SER A 600 -25.58 -55.15 -15.03
CA SER A 600 -25.69 -55.88 -13.76
C SER A 600 -26.26 -54.98 -12.68
N HIS A 601 -27.24 -55.51 -11.95
CA HIS A 601 -27.79 -54.86 -10.77
C HIS A 601 -26.74 -54.70 -9.65
N SER A 602 -25.80 -55.64 -9.52
CA SER A 602 -24.76 -55.61 -8.46
C SER A 602 -23.75 -54.49 -8.62
N GLU A 603 -23.57 -53.97 -9.84
CA GLU A 603 -22.66 -52.87 -10.17
C GLU A 603 -23.44 -51.56 -10.40
N SER A 604 -24.62 -51.44 -9.79
CA SER A 604 -25.46 -50.26 -9.87
C SER A 604 -25.40 -49.47 -8.56
N TRP A 605 -25.39 -48.14 -8.66
CA TRP A 605 -25.46 -47.26 -7.51
C TRP A 605 -26.92 -46.84 -7.24
N THR A 606 -27.23 -46.54 -5.98
CA THR A 606 -28.59 -46.16 -5.56
C THR A 606 -28.78 -44.65 -5.67
N MET A 607 -29.85 -44.21 -6.33
CA MET A 607 -30.16 -42.79 -6.46
C MET A 607 -30.75 -42.22 -5.15
N PRO A 608 -30.12 -41.21 -4.52
CA PRO A 608 -30.53 -40.68 -3.22
C PRO A 608 -31.67 -39.65 -3.36
N ILE A 609 -32.81 -40.09 -3.89
CA ILE A 609 -33.97 -39.24 -4.20
C ILE A 609 -34.44 -38.50 -2.94
N GLY A 610 -34.55 -37.17 -3.03
CA GLY A 610 -34.99 -36.31 -1.92
C GLY A 610 -34.00 -36.15 -0.76
N GLN A 611 -32.78 -36.67 -0.85
CA GLN A 611 -31.75 -36.56 0.20
C GLN A 611 -30.64 -35.58 -0.20
N HIS A 612 -30.03 -34.89 0.78
CA HIS A 612 -28.84 -34.03 0.58
C HIS A 612 -28.94 -33.02 -0.59
N GLY A 613 -30.13 -32.47 -0.86
CA GLY A 613 -30.35 -31.51 -1.94
C GLY A 613 -30.52 -32.13 -3.34
N TYR A 614 -30.61 -33.46 -3.44
CA TYR A 614 -30.98 -34.20 -4.64
C TYR A 614 -32.49 -34.01 -4.96
N PRO A 615 -32.89 -33.93 -6.25
CA PRO A 615 -34.29 -33.74 -6.63
C PRO A 615 -35.19 -34.88 -6.13
N ASP A 616 -36.42 -34.52 -5.80
CA ASP A 616 -37.50 -35.45 -5.46
C ASP A 616 -38.51 -35.56 -6.63
N TRP A 617 -39.41 -36.53 -6.56
CA TRP A 617 -40.44 -36.77 -7.57
C TRP A 617 -41.48 -35.64 -7.63
N GLU A 618 -41.56 -34.95 -8.76
CA GLU A 618 -42.69 -34.07 -9.06
C GLU A 618 -43.87 -34.90 -9.59
N ARG A 619 -45.02 -34.84 -8.89
CA ARG A 619 -46.21 -35.62 -9.22
C ARG A 619 -47.28 -34.71 -9.83
N THR A 620 -47.69 -34.98 -11.06
CA THR A 620 -48.79 -34.26 -11.73
C THR A 620 -49.93 -35.20 -12.08
N LYS A 621 -51.15 -34.88 -11.65
CA LYS A 621 -52.35 -35.67 -11.97
C LYS A 621 -52.81 -35.36 -13.39
N LEU A 622 -53.20 -36.39 -14.13
CA LEU A 622 -53.76 -36.25 -15.47
C LEU A 622 -55.29 -36.13 -15.42
N ASP A 623 -55.84 -35.22 -16.22
CA ASP A 623 -57.29 -34.97 -16.35
C ASP A 623 -57.97 -36.07 -17.18
N ILE A 624 -57.92 -37.31 -16.69
CA ILE A 624 -58.48 -38.51 -17.32
C ILE A 624 -59.40 -39.16 -16.26
N PRO A 625 -60.48 -39.88 -16.64
CA PRO A 625 -61.37 -40.55 -15.68
C PRO A 625 -60.70 -41.60 -14.75
N LEU A 626 -59.42 -41.93 -14.95
CA LEU A 626 -58.63 -42.82 -14.09
C LEU A 626 -57.65 -41.99 -13.24
N ASP A 627 -57.25 -42.48 -12.06
CA ASP A 627 -56.24 -41.82 -11.23
C ASP A 627 -54.83 -42.05 -11.81
N CYS A 628 -54.54 -41.35 -12.90
CA CYS A 628 -53.26 -41.40 -13.60
C CYS A 628 -52.36 -40.25 -13.17
N TYR A 629 -51.10 -40.57 -12.90
CA TYR A 629 -50.08 -39.61 -12.46
C TYR A 629 -48.85 -39.71 -13.36
N ASN A 630 -48.28 -38.54 -13.62
CA ASN A 630 -46.96 -38.39 -14.18
C ASN A 630 -45.99 -38.09 -13.05
N TRP A 631 -44.98 -38.92 -12.93
CA TRP A 631 -43.90 -38.77 -11.98
C TRP A 631 -42.66 -38.37 -12.74
N THR A 632 -42.19 -37.16 -12.51
CA THR A 632 -41.05 -36.58 -13.21
C THR A 632 -39.92 -36.32 -12.22
N LEU A 633 -38.75 -36.89 -12.49
CA LEU A 633 -37.51 -36.66 -11.75
C LEU A 633 -36.54 -35.89 -12.65
N SER A 634 -36.31 -34.62 -12.35
CA SER A 634 -35.41 -33.75 -13.13
C SER A 634 -34.05 -33.62 -12.44
N LEU A 635 -33.01 -34.24 -13.00
CA LEU A 635 -31.65 -34.20 -12.46
C LEU A 635 -30.92 -32.91 -12.83
N GLY A 636 -31.17 -32.38 -14.02
CA GLY A 636 -30.49 -31.18 -14.54
C GLY A 636 -28.99 -31.41 -14.77
N ASN A 637 -28.23 -30.34 -15.02
CA ASN A 637 -26.78 -30.46 -15.23
C ASN A 637 -26.00 -30.75 -13.95
N ARG A 638 -26.58 -30.44 -12.78
CA ARG A 638 -25.93 -30.63 -11.48
C ARG A 638 -25.80 -32.10 -11.10
N TRP A 639 -26.80 -32.92 -11.43
CA TRP A 639 -26.89 -34.32 -10.98
C TRP A 639 -26.83 -35.33 -12.13
N LYS A 640 -26.34 -34.92 -13.30
CA LYS A 640 -26.21 -35.79 -14.49
C LYS A 640 -25.14 -36.87 -14.27
N SER A 641 -25.44 -38.08 -14.73
CA SER A 641 -24.53 -39.23 -14.63
C SER A 641 -24.69 -40.13 -15.85
N PHE A 642 -23.66 -40.91 -16.14
CA PHE A 642 -23.71 -41.97 -17.15
C PHE A 642 -24.78 -43.01 -16.81
N PHE A 643 -25.40 -43.56 -17.85
CA PHE A 643 -26.23 -44.76 -17.72
C PHE A 643 -26.11 -45.66 -18.97
N GLU A 644 -26.23 -46.95 -18.71
CA GLU A 644 -26.49 -48.00 -19.71
C GLU A 644 -27.76 -48.76 -19.32
N THR A 645 -27.97 -49.01 -18.03
CA THR A 645 -29.21 -49.59 -17.51
C THR A 645 -29.69 -48.83 -16.28
N VAL A 646 -31.01 -48.64 -16.20
CA VAL A 646 -31.70 -48.07 -15.04
C VAL A 646 -32.70 -49.09 -14.53
N HIS A 647 -32.49 -49.54 -13.30
CA HIS A 647 -33.32 -50.48 -12.59
C HIS A 647 -34.26 -49.73 -11.65
N PHE A 648 -35.56 -49.98 -11.78
CA PHE A 648 -36.61 -49.43 -10.95
C PHE A 648 -37.17 -50.54 -10.08
N TYR A 649 -36.97 -50.41 -8.76
CA TYR A 649 -37.69 -51.23 -7.79
C TYR A 649 -39.00 -50.54 -7.46
N LEU A 650 -40.08 -51.13 -7.94
CA LEU A 650 -41.42 -50.75 -7.55
C LEU A 650 -41.80 -51.52 -6.28
N ARG A 651 -42.14 -50.76 -5.24
CA ARG A 651 -42.80 -51.25 -4.02
C ARG A 651 -44.16 -50.59 -3.91
N SER A 652 -45.20 -51.35 -3.58
CA SER A 652 -46.50 -50.80 -3.21
C SER A 652 -46.55 -50.63 -1.69
N ARG A 653 -46.87 -49.43 -1.21
CA ARG A 653 -47.18 -49.18 0.20
C ARG A 653 -48.68 -48.98 0.35
N ILE A 654 -49.25 -49.47 1.44
CA ILE A 654 -50.64 -49.15 1.82
C ILE A 654 -50.60 -47.77 2.48
N LYS A 655 -51.53 -46.89 2.09
CA LYS A 655 -51.62 -45.52 2.61
C LYS A 655 -52.09 -45.56 4.07
N ASP A 656 -51.17 -45.46 5.02
CA ASP A 656 -51.51 -45.37 6.45
C ASP A 656 -52.17 -44.02 6.75
N GLY A 657 -53.45 -44.07 7.09
CA GLY A 657 -54.23 -42.90 7.47
C GLY A 657 -54.10 -42.58 8.96
N THR A 658 -53.09 -41.81 9.37
CA THR A 658 -53.13 -40.98 10.60
C THR A 658 -51.93 -40.02 10.76
N SER A 659 -52.23 -38.70 10.68
CA SER A 659 -51.75 -37.57 11.53
C SER A 659 -50.27 -37.40 11.92
N MET A 660 -49.72 -36.23 11.52
CA MET A 660 -49.03 -35.24 12.37
C MET A 660 -48.03 -35.77 13.44
N GLY A 661 -46.73 -35.62 13.17
CA GLY A 661 -45.69 -35.69 14.21
C GLY A 661 -44.37 -36.35 13.76
N SER A 662 -43.30 -35.55 13.79
CA SER A 662 -41.88 -35.95 13.77
C SER A 662 -41.58 -37.34 14.35
N LYS A 663 -40.89 -38.21 13.58
CA LYS A 663 -39.92 -39.19 14.08
C LYS A 663 -39.07 -39.76 12.94
N ASN A 664 -37.75 -39.66 13.08
CA ASN A 664 -36.76 -40.41 12.31
C ASN A 664 -36.92 -41.90 12.61
N ILE A 665 -37.05 -42.73 11.58
CA ILE A 665 -36.99 -44.19 11.71
C ILE A 665 -35.80 -44.66 10.86
N SER A 666 -34.80 -45.18 11.56
CA SER A 666 -33.62 -45.86 11.01
C SER A 666 -34.00 -47.17 10.34
N ALA A 667 -33.23 -47.53 9.31
CA ALA A 667 -33.34 -48.77 8.56
C ALA A 667 -32.74 -49.94 9.37
N ASP A 668 -33.47 -50.44 10.36
CA ASP A 668 -33.33 -51.82 10.85
C ASP A 668 -34.52 -52.09 11.78
N ASP A 669 -35.57 -52.70 11.25
CA ASP A 669 -36.57 -53.43 12.04
C ASP A 669 -37.45 -54.23 11.08
N ASP A 670 -37.35 -55.55 11.19
CA ASP A 670 -38.16 -56.54 10.48
C ASP A 670 -39.47 -56.74 11.28
N PRO A 671 -40.68 -56.51 10.73
CA PRO A 671 -41.89 -56.74 11.49
C PRO A 671 -42.50 -58.13 11.21
N LEU A 672 -42.71 -58.82 12.32
CA LEU A 672 -43.50 -60.03 12.54
C LEU A 672 -44.85 -60.04 11.79
N GLU A 673 -45.26 -61.26 11.43
CA GLU A 673 -46.51 -61.59 10.75
C GLU A 673 -47.79 -61.21 11.51
N ALA A 674 -48.84 -61.07 10.69
CA ALA A 674 -50.27 -61.20 10.98
C ALA A 674 -51.04 -59.97 11.48
N THR A 675 -51.76 -59.31 10.55
CA THR A 675 -53.24 -59.29 10.57
C THR A 675 -53.76 -58.93 9.17
N GLU A 676 -54.78 -59.64 8.67
CA GLU A 676 -55.35 -59.47 7.33
C GLU A 676 -55.89 -58.04 7.10
N PRO A 677 -55.57 -57.36 5.97
CA PRO A 677 -56.18 -56.08 5.64
C PRO A 677 -57.50 -56.29 4.86
N PRO A 678 -58.51 -55.42 5.06
CA PRO A 678 -59.80 -55.52 4.39
C PRO A 678 -59.67 -55.24 2.88
N ASN A 679 -60.48 -55.94 2.08
CA ASN A 679 -60.59 -55.83 0.63
C ASN A 679 -60.62 -54.37 0.12
N ASN A 680 -59.49 -53.92 -0.44
CA ASN A 680 -59.43 -53.18 -1.71
C ASN A 680 -57.98 -53.12 -2.21
N VAL A 681 -57.57 -54.22 -2.84
CA VAL A 681 -56.30 -54.31 -3.58
C VAL A 681 -56.49 -53.63 -4.93
N GLY A 682 -55.84 -52.48 -5.12
CA GLY A 682 -55.93 -51.72 -6.36
C GLY A 682 -55.03 -52.29 -7.46
N TYR A 683 -55.52 -52.38 -8.69
CA TYR A 683 -54.65 -52.65 -9.83
C TYR A 683 -53.85 -51.39 -10.19
N MET A 684 -52.61 -51.60 -10.64
CA MET A 684 -51.71 -50.57 -11.15
C MET A 684 -51.40 -50.85 -12.61
N LYS A 685 -51.20 -49.79 -13.39
CA LYS A 685 -50.76 -49.87 -14.78
C LYS A 685 -49.65 -48.87 -15.02
N VAL A 686 -48.51 -49.32 -15.54
CA VAL A 686 -47.44 -48.42 -16.02
C VAL A 686 -47.67 -48.16 -17.50
N ASN A 687 -48.10 -46.95 -17.85
CA ASN A 687 -48.43 -46.57 -19.24
C ASN A 687 -47.18 -46.34 -20.08
N SER A 688 -46.21 -45.61 -19.53
CA SER A 688 -44.98 -45.27 -20.23
C SER A 688 -43.84 -45.01 -19.25
N MET A 689 -42.62 -45.33 -19.67
CA MET A 689 -41.39 -45.02 -18.97
C MET A 689 -40.44 -44.41 -19.99
N GLN A 690 -39.93 -43.21 -19.70
CA GLN A 690 -39.05 -42.49 -20.61
C GLN A 690 -37.83 -41.95 -19.85
N LEU A 691 -36.67 -42.06 -20.48
CA LEU A 691 -35.42 -41.48 -20.01
C LEU A 691 -35.11 -40.25 -20.86
N PHE A 692 -34.62 -39.21 -20.21
CA PHE A 692 -34.21 -37.96 -20.86
C PHE A 692 -32.71 -37.73 -20.69
N GLY A 693 -32.08 -37.23 -21.74
CA GLY A 693 -30.66 -36.89 -21.79
C GLY A 693 -30.11 -36.88 -23.22
N TYR A 694 -28.81 -37.10 -23.36
CA TYR A 694 -28.12 -37.06 -24.66
C TYR A 694 -27.10 -38.20 -24.80
N SER A 695 -26.71 -38.48 -26.04
CA SER A 695 -25.71 -39.51 -26.37
C SER A 695 -24.43 -38.84 -26.84
N MET A 696 -23.31 -39.16 -26.20
CA MET A 696 -21.99 -38.65 -26.56
C MET A 696 -21.21 -39.66 -27.38
N HIS A 697 -20.28 -39.19 -28.20
CA HIS A 697 -19.33 -40.05 -28.90
C HIS A 697 -18.29 -40.59 -27.93
N PHE A 698 -17.93 -41.85 -28.12
CA PHE A 698 -16.93 -42.57 -27.38
C PHE A 698 -16.11 -43.40 -28.34
N ASP A 699 -14.80 -43.18 -28.38
CA ASP A 699 -13.89 -43.93 -29.22
C ASP A 699 -13.11 -44.96 -28.38
N PRO A 700 -13.48 -46.25 -28.43
CA PRO A 700 -12.77 -47.29 -27.69
C PRO A 700 -11.36 -47.53 -28.24
N GLU A 701 -11.12 -47.33 -29.54
CA GLU A 701 -9.83 -47.61 -30.19
C GLU A 701 -8.79 -46.58 -29.75
N ALA A 702 -9.17 -45.30 -29.72
CA ALA A 702 -8.30 -44.22 -29.27
C ALA A 702 -7.81 -44.41 -27.81
N ILE A 703 -8.68 -44.86 -26.91
CA ILE A 703 -8.28 -45.15 -25.51
C ILE A 703 -7.42 -46.42 -25.43
N GLN A 704 -7.67 -47.43 -26.28
CA GLN A 704 -6.81 -48.61 -26.37
C GLN A 704 -5.39 -48.26 -26.85
N ASP A 705 -5.26 -47.35 -27.81
CA ASP A 705 -3.95 -46.85 -28.27
C ASP A 705 -3.17 -46.16 -27.15
N LEU A 706 -3.84 -45.37 -26.29
CA LEU A 706 -3.20 -44.78 -25.11
C LEU A 706 -2.70 -45.83 -24.11
N ILE A 707 -3.45 -46.92 -23.95
CA ILE A 707 -3.03 -48.03 -23.07
C ILE A 707 -1.83 -48.76 -23.71
N LEU A 708 -1.82 -48.97 -25.02
CA LEU A 708 -0.69 -49.56 -25.72
C LEU A 708 0.57 -48.70 -25.64
N GLN A 709 0.45 -47.37 -25.63
CA GLN A 709 1.58 -46.45 -25.43
C GLN A 709 2.22 -46.58 -24.04
N ILE A 710 1.46 -47.01 -23.01
CA ILE A 710 2.03 -47.34 -21.69
C ILE A 710 2.91 -48.59 -21.78
N ASP A 711 2.48 -49.59 -22.55
CA ASP A 711 3.14 -50.89 -22.66
C ASP A 711 4.32 -50.86 -23.65
N TYR A 712 4.25 -50.02 -24.69
CA TYR A 712 5.23 -49.91 -25.77
C TYR A 712 5.57 -48.44 -26.10
N PRO A 713 6.31 -47.73 -25.22
CA PRO A 713 6.61 -46.30 -25.40
C PRO A 713 7.49 -45.98 -26.62
N TYR A 714 8.18 -46.96 -27.21
CA TYR A 714 9.08 -46.73 -28.35
C TYR A 714 8.37 -46.63 -29.71
N THR A 715 7.08 -46.99 -29.81
CA THR A 715 6.39 -47.12 -31.10
C THR A 715 5.31 -46.05 -31.35
N GLN A 716 4.75 -45.41 -30.32
CA GLN A 716 3.54 -44.57 -30.48
C GLN A 716 3.48 -43.26 -29.66
N GLY A 717 4.51 -42.86 -28.90
CA GLY A 717 4.51 -41.58 -28.15
C GLY A 717 5.26 -41.66 -26.82
N SER A 718 5.34 -40.56 -26.05
CA SER A 718 5.98 -40.60 -24.73
C SER A 718 5.05 -41.23 -23.67
N GLN A 719 5.59 -42.12 -22.84
CA GLN A 719 4.83 -42.80 -21.78
C GLN A 719 4.12 -41.81 -20.84
N ASP A 720 4.80 -40.70 -20.51
CA ASP A 720 4.28 -39.67 -19.62
C ASP A 720 3.09 -38.90 -20.22
N SER A 721 3.02 -38.72 -21.55
CA SER A 721 1.88 -38.04 -22.17
C SER A 721 0.63 -38.90 -22.16
N ALA A 722 0.77 -40.22 -22.41
CA ALA A 722 -0.33 -41.17 -22.33
C ALA A 722 -0.88 -41.28 -20.89
N LEU A 723 0.00 -41.33 -19.90
CA LEU A 723 -0.39 -41.35 -18.48
C LEU A 723 -1.11 -40.05 -18.06
N LEU A 724 -0.64 -38.87 -18.51
CA LEU A 724 -1.32 -37.60 -18.27
C LEU A 724 -2.75 -37.57 -18.85
N GLN A 725 -2.93 -38.05 -20.08
CA GLN A 725 -4.24 -38.08 -20.71
C GLN A 725 -5.21 -39.04 -20.00
N LEU A 726 -4.73 -40.22 -19.58
CA LEU A 726 -5.54 -41.17 -18.83
C LEU A 726 -5.91 -40.69 -17.42
N VAL A 727 -5.03 -39.91 -16.75
CA VAL A 727 -5.37 -39.25 -15.48
C VAL A 727 -6.49 -38.23 -15.67
N GLU A 728 -6.43 -37.40 -16.71
CA GLU A 728 -7.51 -36.42 -16.99
C GLU A 728 -8.82 -37.11 -17.39
N LEU A 729 -8.77 -38.16 -18.22
CA LEU A 729 -9.95 -38.95 -18.58
C LEU A 729 -10.59 -39.59 -17.34
N ARG A 730 -9.79 -40.18 -16.45
CA ARG A 730 -10.26 -40.74 -15.17
C ARG A 730 -10.97 -39.68 -14.34
N TYR A 731 -10.39 -38.50 -14.23
CA TYR A 731 -10.96 -37.41 -13.45
C TYR A 731 -12.26 -36.86 -14.06
N ARG A 732 -12.29 -36.64 -15.38
CA ARG A 732 -13.50 -36.18 -16.10
C ARG A 732 -14.65 -37.17 -15.97
N VAL A 733 -14.39 -38.46 -16.14
CA VAL A 733 -15.40 -39.53 -16.03
C VAL A 733 -15.91 -39.65 -14.59
N ASN A 734 -15.01 -39.64 -13.60
CA ASN A 734 -15.42 -39.82 -12.20
C ASN A 734 -16.05 -38.57 -11.57
N ARG A 735 -15.86 -37.37 -12.13
CA ARG A 735 -16.62 -36.16 -11.72
C ARG A 735 -18.13 -36.34 -11.91
N LEU A 736 -18.54 -37.20 -12.84
CA LEU A 736 -19.94 -37.55 -13.09
C LEU A 736 -20.42 -38.72 -12.21
N SER A 737 -19.66 -39.09 -11.19
CA SER A 737 -20.06 -40.09 -10.21
C SER A 737 -21.32 -39.65 -9.45
N PRO A 738 -22.11 -40.60 -8.93
CA PRO A 738 -23.22 -40.27 -8.07
C PRO A 738 -22.82 -39.45 -6.84
N PRO A 739 -23.75 -38.66 -6.29
CA PRO A 739 -23.48 -37.81 -5.15
C PRO A 739 -23.28 -38.62 -3.86
N GLY A 740 -22.19 -38.35 -3.15
CA GLY A 740 -21.79 -39.02 -1.92
C GLY A 740 -20.55 -38.34 -1.31
N ALA A 741 -20.11 -38.81 -0.13
CA ALA A 741 -18.91 -38.27 0.53
C ALA A 741 -17.61 -38.57 -0.25
N THR A 742 -17.58 -39.70 -0.97
CA THR A 742 -16.47 -40.13 -1.82
C THR A 742 -16.98 -40.45 -3.22
N HIS A 743 -16.16 -40.14 -4.23
CA HIS A 743 -16.51 -40.41 -5.63
C HIS A 743 -16.48 -41.90 -5.92
N VAL A 744 -17.28 -42.34 -6.89
CA VAL A 744 -17.29 -43.73 -7.36
C VAL A 744 -16.37 -43.84 -8.57
N ASP A 745 -15.57 -44.93 -8.67
CA ASP A 745 -14.64 -45.13 -9.79
C ASP A 745 -15.37 -45.65 -11.05
N LEU A 746 -16.08 -44.72 -11.71
CA LEU A 746 -16.73 -44.93 -13.00
C LEU A 746 -15.73 -45.24 -14.12
N PHE A 747 -14.51 -44.74 -14.05
CA PHE A 747 -13.47 -44.98 -15.03
C PHE A 747 -13.05 -46.45 -15.06
N ALA A 748 -12.88 -47.08 -13.90
CA ALA A 748 -12.63 -48.52 -13.82
C ALA A 748 -13.77 -49.34 -14.47
N CYS A 749 -15.02 -48.93 -14.26
CA CYS A 749 -16.19 -49.53 -14.92
C CYS A 749 -16.17 -49.35 -16.43
N LEU A 750 -15.77 -48.16 -16.91
CA LEU A 750 -15.65 -47.86 -18.34
C LEU A 750 -14.59 -48.77 -19.00
N LEU A 751 -13.40 -48.89 -18.40
CA LEU A 751 -12.34 -49.76 -18.89
C LEU A 751 -12.78 -51.23 -18.94
N ARG A 752 -13.48 -51.71 -17.91
CA ARG A 752 -13.96 -53.09 -17.85
C ARG A 752 -15.08 -53.38 -18.85
N HIS A 753 -16.11 -52.55 -18.92
CA HIS A 753 -17.33 -52.88 -19.67
C HIS A 753 -17.32 -52.36 -21.11
N ARG A 754 -16.72 -51.20 -21.37
CA ARG A 754 -16.65 -50.63 -22.72
C ARG A 754 -15.40 -51.05 -23.49
N LEU A 755 -14.23 -51.04 -22.85
CA LEU A 755 -12.99 -51.52 -23.47
C LEU A 755 -12.79 -53.05 -23.35
N LYS A 756 -13.62 -53.73 -22.55
CA LYS A 756 -13.56 -55.20 -22.33
C LYS A 756 -12.23 -55.67 -21.75
N LEU A 757 -11.56 -54.84 -20.95
CA LEU A 757 -10.30 -55.21 -20.28
C LEU A 757 -10.52 -56.18 -19.12
N SER A 758 -9.54 -57.04 -18.86
CA SER A 758 -9.60 -57.96 -17.72
C SER A 758 -9.47 -57.21 -16.39
N SER A 759 -9.93 -57.81 -15.29
CA SER A 759 -9.77 -57.19 -13.96
C SER A 759 -8.30 -56.93 -13.62
N ALA A 760 -7.39 -57.79 -14.06
CA ALA A 760 -5.95 -57.65 -13.83
C ALA A 760 -5.39 -56.44 -14.59
N ASP A 761 -5.79 -56.25 -15.84
CA ASP A 761 -5.36 -55.12 -16.67
C ASP A 761 -5.86 -53.79 -16.10
N VAL A 762 -7.11 -53.74 -15.65
CA VAL A 762 -7.68 -52.54 -15.02
C VAL A 762 -6.90 -52.20 -13.75
N THR A 763 -6.62 -53.18 -12.87
CA THR A 763 -5.81 -52.92 -11.67
C THR A 763 -4.41 -52.45 -12.01
N ARG A 764 -3.77 -53.04 -13.03
CA ARG A 764 -2.44 -52.65 -13.50
C ARG A 764 -2.42 -51.19 -13.98
N ILE A 765 -3.39 -50.80 -14.78
CA ILE A 765 -3.54 -49.42 -15.29
C ILE A 765 -3.78 -48.45 -14.12
N LEU A 766 -4.69 -48.78 -13.19
CA LEU A 766 -4.97 -47.92 -12.04
C LEU A 766 -3.74 -47.73 -11.14
N THR A 767 -2.96 -48.79 -10.91
CA THR A 767 -1.70 -48.73 -10.15
C THR A 767 -0.65 -47.88 -10.88
N ALA A 768 -0.56 -47.99 -12.21
CA ALA A 768 0.35 -47.15 -13.01
C ALA A 768 -0.05 -45.66 -12.91
N LEU A 769 -1.34 -45.35 -13.00
CA LEU A 769 -1.85 -43.98 -12.83
C LEU A 769 -1.64 -43.44 -11.41
N GLN A 770 -1.80 -44.28 -10.38
CA GLN A 770 -1.53 -43.91 -8.99
C GLN A 770 -0.04 -43.63 -8.76
N THR A 771 0.84 -44.51 -9.24
CA THR A 771 2.31 -44.33 -9.16
C THR A 771 2.74 -43.05 -9.87
N PHE A 772 2.20 -42.81 -11.07
CA PHE A 772 2.47 -41.59 -11.83
C PHE A 772 1.98 -40.34 -11.10
N SER A 773 0.76 -40.37 -10.56
CA SER A 773 0.17 -39.24 -9.82
C SER A 773 0.93 -38.94 -8.53
N ALA A 774 1.41 -39.96 -7.82
CA ALA A 774 2.21 -39.81 -6.59
C ALA A 774 3.58 -39.14 -6.85
N GLY A 775 4.12 -39.27 -8.07
CA GLY A 775 5.33 -38.57 -8.50
C GLY A 775 5.11 -37.09 -8.87
N GLN A 776 3.86 -36.60 -8.91
CA GLN A 776 3.56 -35.22 -9.29
C GLN A 776 3.49 -34.27 -8.08
N PRO A 777 3.97 -33.01 -8.22
CA PRO A 777 3.83 -32.02 -7.16
C PRO A 777 2.34 -31.67 -6.96
N SER A 778 1.84 -31.84 -5.72
CA SER A 778 0.42 -31.71 -5.32
C SER A 778 -0.47 -32.94 -5.51
N TYR A 779 0.06 -34.15 -5.27
CA TYR A 779 -0.76 -35.37 -5.18
C TYR A 779 -1.81 -35.27 -4.06
N VAL A 780 -3.08 -35.26 -4.45
CA VAL A 780 -4.21 -35.52 -3.55
C VAL A 780 -4.61 -36.97 -3.80
N GLU A 781 -4.58 -37.78 -2.75
CA GLU A 781 -4.98 -39.18 -2.86
C GLU A 781 -6.42 -39.28 -3.36
N TYR A 782 -6.58 -39.84 -4.57
CA TYR A 782 -7.89 -40.00 -5.19
C TYR A 782 -8.57 -41.23 -4.61
N GLU A 783 -9.23 -41.07 -3.47
CA GLU A 783 -10.05 -42.11 -2.86
C GLU A 783 -11.39 -42.23 -3.61
N ALA A 784 -11.54 -43.31 -4.38
CA ALA A 784 -12.81 -43.65 -5.01
C ALA A 784 -13.28 -45.05 -4.62
N ILE A 785 -14.57 -45.17 -4.34
CA ILE A 785 -15.20 -46.45 -4.03
C ILE A 785 -15.33 -47.27 -5.33
N LYS A 786 -14.90 -48.53 -5.27
CA LYS A 786 -15.02 -49.48 -6.37
C LYS A 786 -16.48 -49.86 -6.59
N LEU A 787 -17.03 -49.59 -7.78
CA LEU A 787 -18.39 -49.98 -8.17
C LEU A 787 -18.43 -51.26 -9.02
N CYS A 788 -17.51 -51.37 -9.98
CA CYS A 788 -17.38 -52.57 -10.82
C CYS A 788 -16.20 -53.40 -10.34
N SER A 789 -16.44 -54.69 -10.09
CA SER A 789 -15.46 -55.61 -9.48
C SER A 789 -14.57 -56.27 -10.51
#